data_AF-A0A239P5U9-F1
#
_entry.id   AF-A0A239P5U9-F1
#
_cell.length_a   1.000
_cell.length_b   1.000
_cell.length_c   1.000
_cell.angle_alpha   90.00
_cell.angle_beta   90.00
_cell.angle_gamma   90.00
#
_symmetry.space_group_name_H-M   'P 1'
#
loop_
_entity.id
_entity.type
_entity.pdbx_description
1 polymer ?
#
loop_
_entity_poly.entity_id
_entity_poly.type
_entity_poly.pdbx_seq_one_letter_code
_entity_poly.pdbx_strand_id
1 'polypeptide(L)'
;MRRYRFGRIAALIALGYLAAVAVLSAFALTGDGGDLLWKVVTRDIGMGRFSGPDRDTFTVPWGLTLVLILIGTLQAWALWQVLRGRVRGELTHRGRKVGLLRLALYVGVGHGLISIVSIPLIFALEIYWVWSVTGIAFGFVRLAIVWLFFLVLRDIVSRKLRLFSLVVGIIACVSGIGQDITDVLNLDSVAWIFTLAGWYGYVWLAWSVSILIAQARDPRWSAATVRIGVVSQVVSVLRPSGVISFVGAGFSHIITVYTLIGAASVFGLVWDARTAHELANPLPQPVPRQAPARSAARWWPLPAVAIVLPLIPAAVNLAHGLYLWIGPRGAIEQFVRVYGGGGNVLTWFVLDVFVGVGGPALLILAALLRRTRRVVRFTTLTLTVAATVGFVSALTTTPVPEEFGDFFYEGAQIYREGLFAQSRDGEIFFGISPLWYSAALLASALLLMFLYPAAPAQRVRHHVLPAGLATLVALGFVPVADQARSPVTAAEDCNPRQTWRGEPEKPKLTRDQRFVCSLREGDLVKFAATTPDAVVLARAHWLCGIYTRNDPQEVARLRATEGLERDALTYPLAEICPSAGTVVKAAAAEQDREDQEWEDDAQRMCDSSPRHRPLVKPAKAIRMKEPQWTDYGVVEAYEPTEDGGDPFEDGLLEQTQDDGLVAALPGHLMILTHSDYDLCVTLETYTRRPPVETKGWDHVAEVGYESPTGQIVLRDDLGGAEFPDLALDGRAGHYRIRVHYDWFKGKGLHEGGQRLLIMAFPGKGDKPVTYRKTPKR
;
A
#
# COMPACT_ATOMS: atom_id res chain seq x y z
N MET A 1 -3.23 -16.35 -44.52
CA MET A 1 -3.94 -15.05 -44.49
C MET A 1 -5.13 -14.91 -45.47
N ARG A 2 -5.09 -15.46 -46.70
CA ARG A 2 -6.17 -15.32 -47.70
C ARG A 2 -7.53 -15.95 -47.33
N ARG A 3 -7.56 -16.80 -46.29
CA ARG A 3 -8.75 -17.51 -45.80
C ARG A 3 -9.80 -16.62 -45.13
N TYR A 4 -9.42 -15.43 -44.64
CA TYR A 4 -10.32 -14.52 -43.92
C TYR A 4 -10.62 -13.26 -44.74
N ARG A 5 -11.82 -12.67 -44.58
CA ARG A 5 -12.27 -11.51 -45.38
C ARG A 5 -11.32 -10.32 -45.23
N PHE A 6 -10.99 -9.96 -44.00
CA PHE A 6 -10.14 -8.81 -43.63
C PHE A 6 -8.76 -9.23 -43.10
N GLY A 7 -8.38 -10.50 -43.31
CA GLY A 7 -7.16 -11.07 -42.71
C GLY A 7 -5.85 -10.36 -43.09
N ARG A 8 -5.79 -9.67 -44.24
CA ARG A 8 -4.62 -8.87 -44.65
C ARG A 8 -4.56 -7.54 -43.90
N ILE A 9 -5.65 -6.78 -43.87
CA ILE A 9 -5.74 -5.48 -43.16
C ILE A 9 -5.49 -5.69 -41.67
N ALA A 10 -6.13 -6.71 -41.07
CA ALA A 10 -5.91 -7.08 -39.68
C ALA A 10 -4.45 -7.46 -39.38
N ALA A 11 -3.77 -8.13 -40.31
CA ALA A 11 -2.37 -8.48 -40.14
C ALA A 11 -1.46 -7.26 -40.23
N LEU A 12 -1.72 -6.32 -41.14
CA LEU A 12 -0.97 -5.05 -41.22
C LEU A 12 -1.11 -4.24 -39.93
N ILE A 13 -2.32 -4.10 -39.39
CA ILE A 13 -2.56 -3.38 -38.13
C ILE A 13 -1.84 -4.08 -36.97
N ALA A 14 -1.97 -5.41 -36.85
CA ALA A 14 -1.31 -6.16 -35.79
C ALA A 14 0.23 -6.11 -35.88
N LEU A 15 0.78 -6.17 -37.09
CA LEU A 15 2.22 -6.04 -37.33
C LEU A 15 2.71 -4.62 -37.04
N GLY A 16 1.93 -3.59 -37.38
CA GLY A 16 2.25 -2.20 -37.05
C GLY A 16 2.31 -1.98 -35.53
N TYR A 17 1.33 -2.50 -34.79
CA TYR A 17 1.34 -2.46 -33.32
C TYR A 17 2.54 -3.22 -32.75
N LEU A 18 2.84 -4.42 -33.26
CA LEU A 18 3.99 -5.20 -32.82
C LEU A 18 5.33 -4.49 -33.10
N ALA A 19 5.46 -3.84 -34.25
CA ALA A 19 6.63 -3.05 -34.60
C ALA A 19 6.79 -1.85 -33.65
N ALA A 20 5.71 -1.15 -33.31
CA ALA A 20 5.74 -0.07 -32.32
C ALA A 20 6.21 -0.57 -30.95
N VAL A 21 5.66 -1.70 -30.47
CA VAL A 21 6.12 -2.33 -29.21
C VAL A 21 7.60 -2.69 -29.29
N ALA A 22 8.08 -3.28 -30.41
CA ALA A 22 9.49 -3.66 -30.56
C ALA A 22 10.44 -2.44 -30.56
N VAL A 23 10.06 -1.35 -31.24
CA VAL A 23 10.82 -0.10 -31.25
C VAL A 23 10.88 0.51 -29.84
N LEU A 24 9.74 0.64 -29.17
CA LEU A 24 9.70 1.15 -27.79
C LEU A 24 10.47 0.26 -26.82
N SER A 25 10.49 -1.05 -27.05
CA SER A 25 11.29 -1.98 -26.24
C SER A 25 12.78 -1.79 -26.45
N ALA A 26 13.22 -1.54 -27.68
CA ALA A 26 14.62 -1.22 -27.96
C ALA A 26 15.05 0.08 -27.25
N PHE A 27 14.19 1.10 -27.27
CA PHE A 27 14.44 2.35 -26.52
C PHE A 27 14.49 2.11 -25.01
N ALA A 28 13.55 1.36 -24.45
CA ALA A 28 13.53 1.03 -23.02
C ALA A 28 14.75 0.20 -22.55
N LEU A 29 15.38 -0.56 -23.45
CA LEU A 29 16.59 -1.34 -23.15
C LEU A 29 17.89 -0.53 -23.32
N THR A 30 17.85 0.61 -24.02
CA THR A 30 19.04 1.40 -24.38
C THR A 30 19.12 2.76 -23.68
N GLY A 31 18.05 3.22 -23.03
CA GLY A 31 18.03 4.45 -22.24
C GLY A 31 16.82 4.53 -21.30
N ASP A 32 16.61 5.70 -20.70
CA ASP A 32 15.60 5.90 -19.64
C ASP A 32 14.14 6.00 -20.14
N GLY A 33 13.87 5.58 -21.38
CA GLY A 33 12.58 5.71 -22.07
C GLY A 33 11.53 4.62 -21.79
N GLY A 34 11.60 3.94 -20.64
CA GLY A 34 10.70 2.81 -20.32
C GLY A 34 9.22 3.17 -20.17
N ASP A 35 8.93 4.42 -19.81
CA ASP A 35 7.58 4.92 -19.54
C ASP A 35 6.63 4.83 -20.76
N LEU A 36 7.10 5.12 -21.97
CA LEU A 36 6.28 5.03 -23.17
C LEU A 36 5.87 3.59 -23.49
N LEU A 37 6.79 2.63 -23.30
CA LEU A 37 6.47 1.20 -23.46
C LEU A 37 5.41 0.76 -22.46
N TRP A 38 5.57 1.18 -21.19
CA TRP A 38 4.58 0.92 -20.15
C TRP A 38 3.21 1.46 -20.57
N LYS A 39 3.09 2.77 -20.85
CA LYS A 39 1.83 3.43 -21.25
C LYS A 39 1.15 2.75 -22.44
N VAL A 40 1.90 2.40 -23.49
CA VAL A 40 1.34 1.78 -24.70
C VAL A 40 0.84 0.35 -24.45
N VAL A 41 1.54 -0.44 -23.63
CA VAL A 41 1.17 -1.83 -23.35
C VAL A 41 0.11 -1.92 -22.27
N THR A 42 0.26 -1.17 -21.18
CA THR A 42 -0.64 -1.24 -20.02
C THR A 42 -1.91 -0.42 -20.20
N ARG A 43 -1.86 0.62 -21.05
CA ARG A 43 -2.92 1.63 -21.21
C ARG A 43 -3.18 2.40 -19.92
N ASP A 44 -2.20 2.41 -19.02
CA ASP A 44 -2.28 3.13 -17.77
C ASP A 44 -1.83 4.58 -17.99
N ILE A 45 -2.77 5.51 -17.87
CA ILE A 45 -2.53 6.95 -17.94
C ILE A 45 -2.49 7.56 -16.53
N GLY A 46 -2.91 6.81 -15.51
CA GLY A 46 -3.13 7.30 -14.15
C GLY A 46 -1.85 7.59 -13.39
N MET A 47 -0.79 6.79 -13.57
CA MET A 47 0.47 6.97 -12.83
C MET A 47 1.16 8.32 -13.08
N GLY A 48 0.92 8.95 -14.24
CA GLY A 48 1.49 10.26 -14.57
C GLY A 48 0.83 11.44 -13.84
N ARG A 49 -0.33 11.25 -13.18
CA ARG A 49 -1.01 12.31 -12.40
C ARG A 49 -0.64 12.25 -10.91
N PHE A 50 -0.39 11.06 -10.39
CA PHE A 50 0.05 10.86 -9.00
C PHE A 50 1.54 11.12 -8.82
N SER A 51 2.31 11.03 -9.90
CA SER A 51 3.68 11.49 -9.98
C SER A 51 3.63 12.95 -10.45
N GLY A 52 3.85 13.92 -9.56
CA GLY A 52 3.77 15.34 -9.90
C GLY A 52 4.61 15.71 -11.13
N PRO A 53 4.35 16.88 -11.76
CA PRO A 53 4.93 17.29 -13.03
C PRO A 53 6.48 17.30 -13.08
N ASP A 54 7.15 17.27 -11.93
CA ASP A 54 8.60 17.39 -11.79
C ASP A 54 9.34 16.07 -11.47
N ARG A 55 8.71 14.88 -11.50
CA ARG A 55 9.43 13.62 -11.21
C ARG A 55 9.96 12.92 -12.46
N ASP A 56 11.24 12.53 -12.34
CA ASP A 56 12.09 11.85 -13.31
C ASP A 56 11.39 10.75 -14.14
N THR A 57 11.78 10.66 -15.41
CA THR A 57 11.39 9.59 -16.32
C THR A 57 11.59 8.23 -15.66
N PHE A 58 10.49 7.52 -15.45
CA PHE A 58 10.49 6.26 -14.72
C PHE A 58 11.13 5.12 -15.56
N THR A 59 12.20 4.50 -15.04
CA THR A 59 12.96 3.43 -15.70
C THR A 59 12.38 2.04 -15.43
N VAL A 60 11.91 1.36 -16.47
CA VAL A 60 11.37 -0.01 -16.40
C VAL A 60 12.52 -1.03 -16.24
N PRO A 61 12.53 -1.87 -15.18
CA PRO A 61 13.53 -2.93 -15.05
C PRO A 61 13.52 -3.90 -16.23
N TRP A 62 14.68 -4.41 -16.65
CA TRP A 62 14.81 -5.29 -17.82
C TRP A 62 13.86 -6.50 -17.79
N GLY A 63 13.64 -7.10 -16.61
CA GLY A 63 12.72 -8.23 -16.44
C GLY A 63 11.27 -7.84 -16.73
N LEU A 64 10.86 -6.64 -16.32
CA LEU A 64 9.54 -6.09 -16.61
C LEU A 64 9.39 -5.75 -18.10
N THR A 65 10.45 -5.23 -18.74
CA THR A 65 10.48 -4.98 -20.19
C THR A 65 10.19 -6.26 -20.99
N LEU A 66 10.78 -7.40 -20.62
CA LEU A 66 10.47 -8.69 -21.26
C LEU A 66 9.01 -9.09 -21.10
N VAL A 67 8.42 -8.87 -19.92
CA VAL A 67 7.00 -9.15 -19.67
C VAL A 67 6.10 -8.24 -20.52
N LEU A 68 6.44 -6.95 -20.65
CA LEU A 68 5.71 -6.01 -21.51
C LEU A 68 5.78 -6.40 -22.98
N ILE A 69 6.93 -6.89 -23.48
CA ILE A 69 7.05 -7.42 -24.86
C ILE A 69 6.11 -8.60 -25.07
N LEU A 70 6.05 -9.54 -24.11
CA LEU A 70 5.17 -10.70 -24.19
C LEU A 70 3.70 -10.29 -24.22
N ILE A 71 3.31 -9.34 -23.37
CA ILE A 71 1.94 -8.80 -23.34
C ILE A 71 1.64 -8.05 -24.64
N GLY A 72 2.52 -7.17 -25.11
CA GLY A 72 2.34 -6.47 -26.38
C GLY A 72 2.19 -7.44 -27.56
N THR A 73 2.95 -8.54 -27.57
CA THR A 73 2.79 -9.62 -28.56
C THR A 73 1.43 -10.29 -28.46
N LEU A 74 0.95 -10.57 -27.24
CA LEU A 74 -0.39 -11.10 -26.99
C LEU A 74 -1.48 -10.13 -27.46
N GLN A 75 -1.33 -8.83 -27.23
CA GLN A 75 -2.26 -7.79 -27.70
C GLN A 75 -2.27 -7.67 -29.23
N ALA A 76 -1.10 -7.74 -29.89
CA ALA A 76 -1.01 -7.79 -31.35
C ALA A 76 -1.77 -9.00 -31.92
N TRP A 77 -1.58 -10.17 -31.32
CA TRP A 77 -2.33 -11.38 -31.67
C TRP A 77 -3.84 -11.17 -31.49
N ALA A 78 -4.25 -10.57 -30.38
CA ALA A 78 -5.66 -10.31 -30.09
C ALA A 78 -6.28 -9.35 -31.11
N LEU A 79 -5.59 -8.25 -31.45
CA LEU A 79 -6.01 -7.33 -32.51
C LEU A 79 -6.22 -8.05 -33.84
N TRP A 80 -5.30 -8.96 -34.21
CA TRP A 80 -5.48 -9.77 -35.42
C TRP A 80 -6.72 -10.67 -35.33
N GLN A 81 -6.96 -11.34 -34.19
CA GLN A 81 -8.12 -12.21 -34.00
C GLN A 81 -9.45 -11.46 -34.09
N VAL A 82 -9.47 -10.24 -33.57
CA VAL A 82 -10.64 -9.34 -33.56
C VAL A 82 -10.92 -8.82 -34.97
N LEU A 83 -9.89 -8.33 -35.68
CA LEU A 83 -10.05 -7.61 -36.94
C LEU A 83 -10.09 -8.50 -38.19
N ARG A 84 -9.57 -9.74 -38.14
CA ARG A 84 -9.45 -10.61 -39.34
C ARG A 84 -10.78 -10.88 -40.04
N GLY A 85 -11.90 -10.74 -39.34
CA GLY A 85 -13.22 -10.99 -39.87
C GLY A 85 -13.51 -12.48 -40.05
N ARG A 86 -14.63 -12.76 -40.71
CA ARG A 86 -15.09 -14.13 -41.00
C ARG A 86 -14.17 -14.90 -41.96
N VAL A 87 -14.28 -16.22 -41.94
CA VAL A 87 -13.76 -17.10 -42.99
C VAL A 87 -14.48 -16.81 -44.30
N ARG A 88 -13.74 -16.73 -45.42
CA ARG A 88 -14.30 -16.60 -46.76
C ARG A 88 -14.98 -17.91 -47.15
N GLY A 89 -16.23 -17.82 -47.60
CA GLY A 89 -17.09 -18.96 -47.98
C GLY A 89 -18.54 -18.52 -48.14
N GLU A 90 -19.35 -19.40 -48.75
CA GLU A 90 -20.80 -19.22 -48.90
C GLU A 90 -21.47 -19.03 -47.54
N LEU A 91 -22.32 -18.01 -47.46
CA LEU A 91 -23.10 -17.74 -46.26
C LEU A 91 -24.26 -18.72 -46.23
N THR A 92 -24.33 -19.55 -45.19
CA THR A 92 -25.59 -20.25 -44.92
C THR A 92 -26.66 -19.20 -44.61
N HIS A 93 -27.80 -19.26 -45.30
CA HIS A 93 -28.93 -18.38 -45.03
C HIS A 93 -29.43 -18.70 -43.62
N ARG A 94 -29.07 -17.87 -42.64
CA ARG A 94 -29.43 -18.07 -41.23
C ARG A 94 -30.34 -16.96 -40.77
N GLY A 95 -31.36 -17.35 -40.01
CA GLY A 95 -32.48 -16.49 -39.61
C GLY A 95 -32.06 -15.19 -38.92
N ARG A 96 -32.93 -14.18 -39.03
CA ARG A 96 -32.77 -12.79 -38.55
C ARG A 96 -32.11 -12.66 -37.17
N LYS A 97 -32.45 -13.55 -36.22
CA LYS A 97 -31.94 -13.55 -34.84
C LYS A 97 -30.42 -13.76 -34.76
N VAL A 98 -29.86 -14.64 -35.58
CA VAL A 98 -28.41 -14.90 -35.64
C VAL A 98 -27.69 -13.67 -36.23
N GLY A 99 -28.28 -13.04 -37.25
CA GLY A 99 -27.75 -11.79 -37.82
C GLY A 99 -27.70 -10.66 -36.79
N LEU A 100 -28.78 -10.48 -36.02
CA LEU A 100 -28.84 -9.47 -34.96
C LEU A 100 -27.84 -9.73 -33.83
N LEU A 101 -27.71 -10.97 -33.35
CA LEU A 101 -26.74 -11.30 -32.29
C LEU A 101 -25.31 -10.99 -32.75
N ARG A 102 -25.01 -11.32 -34.00
CA ARG A 102 -23.71 -11.05 -34.60
C ARG A 102 -23.43 -9.55 -34.71
N LEU A 103 -24.41 -8.76 -35.14
CA LEU A 103 -24.29 -7.31 -35.20
C LEU A 103 -24.02 -6.74 -33.81
N ALA A 104 -24.81 -7.14 -32.80
CA ALA A 104 -24.67 -6.66 -31.43
C ALA A 104 -23.28 -6.98 -30.84
N LEU A 105 -22.75 -8.19 -31.08
CA LEU A 105 -21.39 -8.56 -30.67
C LEU A 105 -20.32 -7.71 -31.36
N TYR A 106 -20.47 -7.39 -32.65
CA TYR A 106 -19.52 -6.49 -33.33
C TYR A 106 -19.60 -5.06 -32.83
N VAL A 107 -20.79 -4.55 -32.53
CA VAL A 107 -20.97 -3.25 -31.89
C VAL A 107 -20.26 -3.24 -30.54
N GLY A 108 -20.37 -4.30 -29.74
CA GLY A 108 -19.65 -4.40 -28.46
C GLY A 108 -18.14 -4.47 -28.60
N VAL A 109 -17.63 -5.22 -29.57
CA VAL A 109 -16.20 -5.25 -29.91
C VAL A 109 -15.72 -3.87 -30.36
N GLY A 110 -16.51 -3.18 -31.19
CA GLY A 110 -16.22 -1.83 -31.66
C GLY A 110 -16.16 -0.83 -30.50
N HIS A 111 -17.16 -0.86 -29.61
CA HIS A 111 -17.16 -0.06 -28.40
C HIS A 111 -15.90 -0.32 -27.57
N GLY A 112 -15.55 -1.57 -27.29
CA GLY A 112 -14.35 -1.87 -26.51
C GLY A 112 -13.05 -1.40 -27.16
N LEU A 113 -12.92 -1.46 -28.49
CA LEU A 113 -11.78 -0.88 -29.21
C LEU A 113 -11.77 0.64 -29.15
N ILE A 114 -12.93 1.29 -29.31
CA ILE A 114 -13.08 2.74 -29.20
C ILE A 114 -12.69 3.18 -27.79
N SER A 115 -13.24 2.55 -26.75
CA SER A 115 -12.88 2.84 -25.36
C SER A 115 -11.37 2.76 -25.15
N ILE A 116 -10.70 1.73 -25.69
CA ILE A 116 -9.23 1.61 -25.57
C ILE A 116 -8.50 2.81 -26.20
N VAL A 117 -8.96 3.29 -27.37
CA VAL A 117 -8.31 4.38 -28.11
C VAL A 117 -8.72 5.75 -27.59
N SER A 118 -9.93 5.90 -27.06
CA SER A 118 -10.49 7.18 -26.62
C SER A 118 -10.11 7.55 -25.20
N ILE A 119 -9.62 6.62 -24.36
CA ILE A 119 -9.16 6.92 -22.99
C ILE A 119 -8.24 8.16 -22.95
N PRO A 120 -7.11 8.22 -23.69
CA PRO A 120 -6.20 9.37 -23.62
C PRO A 120 -6.88 10.68 -24.00
N LEU A 121 -7.73 10.64 -25.04
CA LEU A 121 -8.42 11.82 -25.55
C LEU A 121 -9.47 12.34 -24.57
N ILE A 122 -10.25 11.45 -23.96
CA ILE A 122 -11.29 11.84 -23.01
C ILE A 122 -10.67 12.45 -21.75
N PHE A 123 -9.58 11.86 -21.24
CA PHE A 123 -8.83 12.41 -20.11
C PHE A 123 -8.22 13.78 -20.45
N ALA A 124 -7.58 13.93 -21.61
CA ALA A 124 -6.97 15.18 -22.03
C ALA A 124 -7.98 16.32 -22.23
N LEU A 125 -9.22 16.00 -22.59
CA LEU A 125 -10.29 16.97 -22.79
C LEU A 125 -11.20 17.15 -21.56
N GLU A 126 -10.95 16.41 -20.47
CA GLU A 126 -11.75 16.39 -19.25
C GLU A 126 -13.25 16.10 -19.45
N ILE A 127 -13.61 15.38 -20.52
CA ILE A 127 -15.01 15.12 -20.89
C ILE A 127 -15.49 13.80 -20.26
N TYR A 128 -15.47 13.71 -18.93
CA TYR A 128 -15.75 12.46 -18.21
C TYR A 128 -17.16 11.92 -18.45
N TRP A 129 -18.16 12.78 -18.66
CA TRP A 129 -19.56 12.37 -18.89
C TRP A 129 -19.74 11.48 -20.13
N VAL A 130 -18.84 11.57 -21.12
CA VAL A 130 -18.87 10.72 -22.32
C VAL A 130 -18.71 9.24 -21.95
N TRP A 131 -17.95 8.93 -20.89
CA TRP A 131 -17.82 7.55 -20.39
C TRP A 131 -19.15 6.97 -19.97
N SER A 132 -19.87 7.70 -19.12
CA SER A 132 -21.11 7.19 -18.57
C SER A 132 -22.21 7.13 -19.64
N VAL A 133 -22.28 8.09 -20.57
CA VAL A 133 -23.23 8.03 -21.70
C VAL A 133 -22.94 6.86 -22.63
N THR A 134 -21.67 6.63 -22.98
CA THR A 134 -21.28 5.48 -23.81
C THR A 134 -21.48 4.16 -23.07
N GLY A 135 -21.24 4.13 -21.75
CA GLY A 135 -21.55 3.04 -20.83
C GLY A 135 -23.02 2.64 -20.85
N ILE A 136 -23.93 3.60 -20.66
CA ILE A 136 -25.39 3.41 -20.72
C ILE A 136 -25.81 2.83 -22.07
N ALA A 137 -25.37 3.45 -23.17
CA ALA A 137 -25.68 3.00 -24.53
C ALA A 137 -25.19 1.56 -24.76
N PHE A 138 -23.97 1.25 -24.29
CA PHE A 138 -23.42 -0.09 -24.39
C PHE A 138 -24.10 -1.10 -23.46
N GLY A 139 -24.61 -0.67 -22.30
CA GLY A 139 -25.44 -1.47 -21.41
C GLY A 139 -26.68 -2.00 -22.11
N PHE A 140 -27.35 -1.18 -22.93
CA PHE A 140 -28.47 -1.63 -23.77
C PHE A 140 -28.04 -2.63 -24.85
N VAL A 141 -26.86 -2.46 -25.46
CA VAL A 141 -26.30 -3.43 -26.40
C VAL A 141 -26.03 -4.77 -25.70
N ARG A 142 -25.48 -4.76 -24.49
CA ARG A 142 -25.26 -5.97 -23.67
C ARG A 142 -26.59 -6.65 -23.32
N LEU A 143 -27.61 -5.89 -22.94
CA LEU A 143 -28.95 -6.43 -22.70
C LEU A 143 -29.52 -7.11 -23.95
N ALA A 144 -29.34 -6.50 -25.12
CA ALA A 144 -29.70 -7.10 -26.40
C ALA A 144 -28.92 -8.40 -26.67
N ILE A 145 -27.60 -8.44 -26.37
CA ILE A 145 -26.78 -9.65 -26.49
C ILE A 145 -27.34 -10.77 -25.60
N VAL A 146 -27.63 -10.48 -24.33
CA VAL A 146 -28.21 -11.44 -23.37
C VAL A 146 -29.51 -12.02 -23.92
N TRP A 147 -30.42 -11.16 -24.38
CA TRP A 147 -31.71 -11.56 -24.94
C TRP A 147 -31.56 -12.39 -26.22
N LEU A 148 -30.68 -11.96 -27.12
CA LEU A 148 -30.44 -12.64 -28.39
C LEU A 148 -29.79 -14.01 -28.19
N PHE A 149 -28.89 -14.18 -27.22
CA PHE A 149 -28.39 -15.50 -26.83
C PHE A 149 -29.50 -16.42 -26.33
N PHE A 150 -30.41 -15.92 -25.49
CA PHE A 150 -31.56 -16.69 -25.01
C PHE A 150 -32.43 -17.22 -26.17
N LEU A 151 -32.58 -16.41 -27.23
CA LEU A 151 -33.32 -16.78 -28.43
C LEU A 151 -32.55 -17.73 -29.36
N VAL A 152 -31.25 -17.50 -29.58
CA VAL A 152 -30.42 -18.27 -30.50
C VAL A 152 -30.13 -19.68 -29.97
N LEU A 153 -30.07 -19.85 -28.65
CA LEU A 153 -29.79 -21.11 -27.98
C LEU A 153 -31.05 -21.97 -27.74
N ARG A 154 -32.22 -21.55 -28.24
CA ARG A 154 -33.53 -22.13 -27.90
C ARG A 154 -33.61 -23.64 -28.06
N ASP A 155 -33.05 -24.15 -29.14
CA ASP A 155 -33.24 -25.53 -29.58
C ASP A 155 -32.08 -26.46 -29.18
N ILE A 156 -31.05 -25.93 -28.53
CA ILE A 156 -29.81 -26.66 -28.23
C ILE A 156 -29.62 -26.84 -26.72
N VAL A 157 -30.07 -25.86 -25.94
CA VAL A 157 -29.81 -25.79 -24.51
C VAL A 157 -31.09 -25.99 -23.71
N SER A 158 -30.98 -26.63 -22.54
CA SER A 158 -32.12 -26.83 -21.65
C SER A 158 -32.79 -25.51 -21.25
N ARG A 159 -34.12 -25.53 -21.11
CA ARG A 159 -34.91 -24.37 -20.68
C ARG A 159 -34.39 -23.75 -19.37
N LYS A 160 -33.97 -24.60 -18.42
CA LYS A 160 -33.41 -24.17 -17.12
C LYS A 160 -32.14 -23.34 -17.28
N LEU A 161 -31.15 -23.83 -18.03
CA LEU A 161 -29.90 -23.09 -18.24
C LEU A 161 -30.13 -21.79 -19.02
N ARG A 162 -31.04 -21.80 -20.00
CA ARG A 162 -31.41 -20.59 -20.75
C ARG A 162 -32.08 -19.53 -19.88
N LEU A 163 -33.05 -19.92 -19.06
CA LEU A 163 -33.72 -19.00 -18.13
C LEU A 163 -32.74 -18.46 -17.10
N PHE A 164 -31.87 -19.30 -16.54
CA PHE A 164 -30.79 -18.87 -15.66
C PHE A 164 -29.89 -17.82 -16.33
N SER A 165 -29.42 -18.11 -17.55
CA SER A 165 -28.60 -17.17 -18.33
C SER A 165 -29.35 -15.86 -18.58
N LEU A 166 -30.64 -15.92 -18.90
CA LEU A 166 -31.43 -14.70 -19.13
C LEU A 166 -31.55 -13.85 -17.86
N VAL A 167 -31.95 -14.44 -16.73
CA VAL A 167 -32.17 -13.74 -15.47
C VAL A 167 -30.87 -13.10 -14.97
N VAL A 168 -29.81 -13.90 -14.87
CA VAL A 168 -28.51 -13.43 -14.40
C VAL A 168 -27.95 -12.35 -15.35
N GLY A 169 -28.08 -12.52 -16.66
CA GLY A 169 -27.64 -11.51 -17.63
C GLY A 169 -28.41 -10.19 -17.53
N ILE A 170 -29.73 -10.24 -17.32
CA ILE A 170 -30.56 -9.04 -17.13
C ILE A 170 -30.16 -8.31 -15.86
N ILE A 171 -30.01 -9.03 -14.74
CA ILE A 171 -29.59 -8.44 -13.45
C ILE A 171 -28.25 -7.71 -13.63
N ALA A 172 -27.26 -8.36 -14.25
CA ALA A 172 -25.97 -7.73 -14.52
C ALA A 172 -26.11 -6.48 -15.38
N CYS A 173 -26.88 -6.52 -16.48
CA CYS A 173 -27.05 -5.35 -17.35
C CYS A 173 -27.76 -4.19 -16.63
N VAL A 174 -28.80 -4.48 -15.84
CA VAL A 174 -29.54 -3.46 -15.08
C VAL A 174 -28.66 -2.84 -14.00
N SER A 175 -27.89 -3.63 -13.25
CA SER A 175 -26.92 -3.11 -12.28
C SER A 175 -25.89 -2.20 -12.94
N GLY A 176 -25.33 -2.61 -14.08
CA GLY A 176 -24.34 -1.80 -14.81
C GLY A 176 -24.92 -0.49 -15.35
N ILE A 177 -26.10 -0.54 -15.99
CA ILE A 177 -26.79 0.68 -16.47
C ILE A 177 -27.16 1.59 -15.31
N GLY A 178 -27.64 1.03 -14.20
CA GLY A 178 -27.99 1.79 -13.00
C GLY A 178 -26.79 2.53 -12.43
N GLN A 179 -25.63 1.87 -12.36
CA GLN A 179 -24.37 2.48 -11.94
C GLN A 179 -23.97 3.64 -12.86
N ASP A 180 -23.96 3.43 -14.18
CA ASP A 180 -23.59 4.51 -15.12
C ASP A 180 -24.57 5.69 -15.03
N ILE A 181 -25.86 5.45 -14.77
CA ILE A 181 -26.87 6.52 -14.56
C ILE A 181 -26.62 7.28 -13.26
N THR A 182 -26.33 6.58 -12.16
CA THR A 182 -26.03 7.25 -10.89
C THR A 182 -24.77 8.09 -11.00
N ASP A 183 -23.76 7.63 -11.75
CA ASP A 183 -22.52 8.38 -12.00
C ASP A 183 -22.79 9.65 -12.82
N VAL A 184 -23.66 9.59 -13.86
CA VAL A 184 -24.06 10.80 -14.63
C VAL A 184 -24.80 11.81 -13.76
N LEU A 185 -25.68 11.32 -12.88
CA LEU A 185 -26.54 12.17 -12.05
C LEU A 185 -25.88 12.57 -10.73
N ASN A 186 -24.65 12.12 -10.46
CA ASN A 186 -23.92 12.34 -9.21
C ASN A 186 -24.71 11.89 -7.97
N LEU A 187 -25.37 10.73 -8.07
CA LEU A 187 -26.23 10.15 -7.04
C LEU A 187 -25.51 9.00 -6.30
N ASP A 188 -24.37 9.29 -5.70
CA ASP A 188 -23.52 8.28 -5.03
C ASP A 188 -24.27 7.51 -3.94
N SER A 189 -25.16 8.19 -3.21
CA SER A 189 -26.05 7.61 -2.19
C SER A 189 -27.15 6.72 -2.76
N VAL A 190 -27.31 6.60 -4.07
CA VAL A 190 -28.22 5.64 -4.73
C VAL A 190 -27.43 4.58 -5.47
N ALA A 191 -26.18 4.89 -5.84
CA ALA A 191 -25.25 3.95 -6.46
C ALA A 191 -25.06 2.69 -5.62
N TRP A 192 -25.12 2.76 -4.28
CA TRP A 192 -25.04 1.57 -3.41
C TRP A 192 -26.18 0.55 -3.65
N ILE A 193 -27.37 1.00 -4.06
CA ILE A 193 -28.51 0.13 -4.38
C ILE A 193 -28.25 -0.65 -5.67
N PHE A 194 -27.72 0.01 -6.70
CA PHE A 194 -27.39 -0.63 -7.98
C PHE A 194 -26.10 -1.44 -7.92
N THR A 195 -25.18 -1.07 -7.03
CA THR A 195 -23.93 -1.77 -6.82
C THR A 195 -24.05 -2.94 -5.86
N LEU A 196 -25.08 -3.02 -4.99
CA LEU A 196 -25.41 -4.15 -4.11
C LEU A 196 -24.18 -5.05 -3.84
N ALA A 197 -23.20 -4.48 -3.12
CA ALA A 197 -21.93 -5.07 -2.70
C ALA A 197 -20.92 -5.53 -3.79
N GLY A 198 -20.88 -4.90 -4.97
CA GLY A 198 -19.92 -5.23 -6.03
C GLY A 198 -20.30 -6.50 -6.82
N TRP A 199 -21.57 -6.90 -6.79
CA TRP A 199 -22.02 -8.18 -7.37
C TRP A 199 -22.11 -8.18 -8.89
N TYR A 200 -22.10 -7.02 -9.56
CA TYR A 200 -22.12 -6.92 -11.02
C TYR A 200 -21.10 -7.87 -11.69
N GLY A 201 -19.86 -7.89 -11.18
CA GLY A 201 -18.80 -8.75 -11.70
C GLY A 201 -19.14 -10.24 -11.60
N TYR A 202 -19.69 -10.69 -10.46
CA TYR A 202 -20.05 -12.09 -10.22
C TYR A 202 -21.28 -12.53 -11.01
N VAL A 203 -22.29 -11.67 -11.09
CA VAL A 203 -23.49 -11.92 -11.88
C VAL A 203 -23.11 -11.99 -13.36
N TRP A 204 -22.27 -11.07 -13.85
CA TRP A 204 -21.76 -11.13 -15.23
C TRP A 204 -20.88 -12.36 -15.50
N LEU A 205 -20.05 -12.78 -14.53
CA LEU A 205 -19.27 -14.00 -14.60
C LEU A 205 -20.17 -15.24 -14.69
N ALA A 206 -21.20 -15.33 -13.84
CA ALA A 206 -22.17 -16.42 -13.86
C ALA A 206 -22.92 -16.48 -15.20
N TRP A 207 -23.29 -15.33 -15.76
CA TRP A 207 -23.82 -15.23 -17.11
C TRP A 207 -22.83 -15.76 -18.14
N SER A 208 -21.59 -15.27 -18.14
CA SER A 208 -20.55 -15.65 -19.10
C SER A 208 -20.25 -17.15 -19.06
N VAL A 209 -20.14 -17.74 -17.86
CA VAL A 209 -19.95 -19.18 -17.66
C VAL A 209 -21.13 -19.98 -18.20
N SER A 210 -22.37 -19.53 -17.97
CA SER A 210 -23.56 -20.19 -18.51
C SER A 210 -23.58 -20.18 -20.05
N ILE A 211 -23.16 -19.07 -20.68
CA ILE A 211 -23.00 -18.96 -22.13
C ILE A 211 -21.86 -19.85 -22.62
N LEU A 212 -20.73 -19.95 -21.92
CA LEU A 212 -19.65 -20.86 -22.30
C LEU A 212 -20.07 -22.33 -22.26
N ILE A 213 -20.88 -22.72 -21.26
CA ILE A 213 -21.48 -24.07 -21.20
C ILE A 213 -22.42 -24.30 -22.38
N ALA A 214 -23.21 -23.30 -22.77
CA ALA A 214 -24.08 -23.37 -23.93
C ALA A 214 -23.27 -23.47 -25.24
N GLN A 215 -22.25 -22.63 -25.43
CA GLN A 215 -21.35 -22.64 -26.58
C GLN A 215 -20.59 -23.96 -26.70
N ALA A 216 -20.20 -24.57 -25.57
CA ALA A 216 -19.54 -25.88 -25.56
C ALA A 216 -20.45 -27.03 -26.03
N ARG A 217 -21.78 -26.84 -25.98
CA ARG A 217 -22.77 -27.83 -26.44
C ARG A 217 -23.23 -27.59 -27.87
N ASP A 218 -23.13 -26.35 -28.35
CA ASP A 218 -23.53 -25.97 -29.70
C ASP A 218 -22.34 -26.12 -30.66
N PRO A 219 -22.45 -26.95 -31.71
CA PRO A 219 -21.36 -27.20 -32.66
C PRO A 219 -21.00 -25.98 -33.53
N ARG A 220 -21.75 -24.86 -33.48
CA ARG A 220 -21.41 -23.62 -34.19
C ARG A 220 -20.10 -23.01 -33.69
N TRP A 221 -19.80 -23.14 -32.41
CA TRP A 221 -18.59 -22.57 -31.81
C TRP A 221 -17.49 -23.61 -31.68
N SER A 222 -16.28 -23.21 -32.04
CA SER A 222 -15.12 -24.06 -31.90
C SER A 222 -14.72 -24.20 -30.43
N ALA A 223 -14.11 -25.33 -30.09
CA ALA A 223 -13.51 -25.54 -28.77
C ALA A 223 -12.46 -24.47 -28.43
N ALA A 224 -11.81 -23.88 -29.44
CA ALA A 224 -10.86 -22.79 -29.25
C ALA A 224 -11.55 -21.51 -28.75
N THR A 225 -12.70 -21.14 -29.33
CA THR A 225 -13.48 -19.97 -28.88
C THR A 225 -13.97 -20.14 -27.45
N VAL A 226 -14.47 -21.32 -27.10
CA VAL A 226 -14.87 -21.63 -25.72
C VAL A 226 -13.68 -21.56 -24.77
N ARG A 227 -12.50 -22.12 -25.13
CA ARG A 227 -11.30 -22.03 -24.29
C ARG A 227 -10.84 -20.58 -24.09
N ILE A 228 -10.88 -19.76 -25.13
CA ILE A 228 -10.54 -18.33 -25.04
C ILE A 228 -11.50 -17.61 -24.11
N GLY A 229 -12.80 -17.89 -24.19
CA GLY A 229 -13.77 -17.33 -23.26
C GLY A 229 -13.55 -17.80 -21.82
N VAL A 230 -13.19 -19.06 -21.59
CA VAL A 230 -12.79 -19.55 -20.25
C VAL A 230 -11.57 -18.79 -19.73
N VAL A 231 -10.52 -18.63 -20.55
CA VAL A 231 -9.33 -17.85 -20.17
C VAL A 231 -9.71 -16.41 -19.84
N SER A 232 -10.60 -15.79 -20.62
CA SER A 232 -11.11 -14.45 -20.31
C SER A 232 -11.77 -14.38 -18.93
N GLN A 233 -12.60 -15.37 -18.57
CA GLN A 233 -13.26 -15.36 -17.27
C GLN A 233 -12.26 -15.57 -16.12
N VAL A 234 -11.27 -16.44 -16.30
CA VAL A 234 -10.19 -16.62 -15.31
C VAL A 234 -9.42 -15.32 -15.11
N VAL A 235 -9.05 -14.63 -16.20
CA VAL A 235 -8.36 -13.33 -16.12
C VAL A 235 -9.23 -12.28 -15.43
N SER A 236 -10.54 -12.24 -15.72
CA SER A 236 -11.47 -11.31 -15.05
C SER A 236 -11.59 -11.55 -13.54
N VAL A 237 -11.53 -12.82 -13.08
CA VAL A 237 -11.54 -13.15 -11.65
C VAL A 237 -10.23 -12.77 -10.97
N LEU A 238 -9.11 -12.86 -11.69
CA LEU A 238 -7.80 -12.48 -11.18
C LEU A 238 -7.57 -10.96 -11.15
N ARG A 239 -8.44 -10.17 -11.79
CA ARG A 239 -8.33 -8.72 -11.84
C ARG A 239 -9.16 -8.11 -10.69
N PRO A 240 -8.54 -7.41 -9.74
CA PRO A 240 -9.30 -6.67 -8.72
C PRO A 240 -10.14 -5.57 -9.39
N SER A 241 -11.33 -5.33 -8.86
CA SER A 241 -12.33 -4.40 -9.41
C SER A 241 -12.25 -2.97 -8.86
N GLY A 242 -11.30 -2.67 -7.95
CA GLY A 242 -11.20 -1.37 -7.28
C GLY A 242 -10.28 -0.36 -7.96
N VAL A 243 -10.65 0.92 -7.89
CA VAL A 243 -9.75 2.07 -8.09
C VAL A 243 -8.85 2.15 -6.85
N ILE A 244 -7.54 2.16 -7.05
CA ILE A 244 -6.55 2.15 -5.97
C ILE A 244 -6.07 3.59 -5.76
N SER A 245 -6.13 4.10 -4.52
CA SER A 245 -5.52 5.39 -4.13
C SER A 245 -4.09 5.19 -3.61
N PHE A 246 -3.23 6.17 -3.87
CA PHE A 246 -1.78 6.09 -3.64
C PHE A 246 -1.34 6.89 -2.41
N VAL A 247 -0.54 6.26 -1.55
CA VAL A 247 0.38 6.95 -0.61
C VAL A 247 1.67 6.13 -0.58
N GLY A 248 2.75 6.63 -1.19
CA GLY A 248 4.09 6.02 -1.13
C GLY A 248 4.89 6.10 -2.43
N ALA A 249 6.17 6.47 -2.32
CA ALA A 249 7.11 6.57 -3.44
C ALA A 249 7.80 5.21 -3.69
N GLY A 250 7.20 4.35 -4.51
CA GLY A 250 7.82 3.09 -4.94
C GLY A 250 6.88 2.20 -5.74
N PHE A 251 7.43 1.30 -6.58
CA PHE A 251 6.61 0.26 -7.22
C PHE A 251 6.03 -0.67 -6.16
N SER A 252 4.73 -0.59 -5.94
CA SER A 252 4.04 -1.73 -5.37
C SER A 252 4.07 -2.87 -6.40
N HIS A 253 4.87 -3.91 -6.14
CA HIS A 253 5.01 -5.08 -7.03
C HIS A 253 3.66 -5.68 -7.40
N ILE A 254 2.68 -5.61 -6.49
CA ILE A 254 1.34 -6.16 -6.69
C ILE A 254 0.53 -5.33 -7.70
N ILE A 255 0.67 -4.01 -7.70
CA ILE A 255 0.02 -3.11 -8.68
C ILE A 255 0.59 -3.39 -10.06
N THR A 256 1.91 -3.56 -10.16
CA THR A 256 2.55 -3.96 -11.41
C THR A 256 1.91 -5.23 -11.96
N VAL A 257 1.73 -6.26 -11.11
CA VAL A 257 1.05 -7.50 -11.51
C VAL A 257 -0.38 -7.25 -11.99
N TYR A 258 -1.18 -6.42 -11.31
CA TYR A 258 -2.54 -6.12 -11.74
C TYR A 258 -2.62 -5.36 -13.04
N THR A 259 -1.76 -4.37 -13.21
CA THR A 259 -1.69 -3.60 -14.45
C THR A 259 -1.30 -4.51 -15.61
N LEU A 260 -0.38 -5.46 -15.40
CA LEU A 260 -0.03 -6.48 -16.39
C LEU A 260 -1.17 -7.48 -16.67
N ILE A 261 -1.92 -7.92 -15.65
CA ILE A 261 -3.11 -8.77 -15.82
C ILE A 261 -4.20 -8.01 -16.60
N GLY A 262 -4.42 -6.73 -16.28
CA GLY A 262 -5.32 -5.84 -17.01
C GLY A 262 -4.90 -5.69 -18.47
N ALA A 263 -3.61 -5.47 -18.72
CA ALA A 263 -3.04 -5.41 -20.07
C ALA A 263 -3.20 -6.74 -20.83
N ALA A 264 -3.16 -7.88 -20.13
CA ALA A 264 -3.40 -9.20 -20.69
C ALA A 264 -4.90 -9.55 -20.86
N SER A 265 -5.82 -8.70 -20.38
CA SER A 265 -7.29 -8.89 -20.44
C SER A 265 -7.91 -8.71 -21.84
N VAL A 266 -7.17 -9.01 -22.90
CA VAL A 266 -7.64 -8.93 -24.30
C VAL A 266 -8.53 -10.11 -24.70
N PHE A 267 -8.53 -11.20 -23.92
CA PHE A 267 -9.25 -12.43 -24.25
C PHE A 267 -10.77 -12.26 -24.32
N GLY A 268 -11.35 -11.31 -23.56
CA GLY A 268 -12.79 -11.03 -23.61
C GLY A 268 -13.22 -10.50 -24.98
N LEU A 269 -12.51 -9.48 -25.49
CA LEU A 269 -12.74 -8.94 -26.83
C LEU A 269 -12.52 -9.99 -27.92
N VAL A 270 -11.48 -10.83 -27.78
CA VAL A 270 -11.23 -11.93 -28.71
C VAL A 270 -12.37 -12.95 -28.66
N TRP A 271 -12.88 -13.28 -27.47
CA TRP A 271 -14.01 -14.21 -27.31
C TRP A 271 -15.27 -13.67 -27.98
N ASP A 272 -15.62 -12.40 -27.78
CA ASP A 272 -16.79 -11.77 -28.40
C ASP A 272 -16.67 -11.73 -29.93
N ALA A 273 -15.52 -11.26 -30.43
CA ALA A 273 -15.25 -11.20 -31.87
C ALA A 273 -15.29 -12.59 -32.50
N ARG A 274 -14.67 -13.60 -31.88
CA ARG A 274 -14.69 -14.97 -32.38
C ARG A 274 -16.08 -15.60 -32.31
N THR A 275 -16.82 -15.34 -31.24
CA THR A 275 -18.22 -15.75 -31.12
C THR A 275 -19.04 -15.18 -32.28
N ALA A 276 -18.85 -13.92 -32.63
CA ALA A 276 -19.49 -13.28 -33.78
C ALA A 276 -19.02 -13.85 -35.13
N HIS A 277 -17.73 -14.17 -35.27
CA HIS A 277 -17.15 -14.78 -36.47
C HIS A 277 -17.71 -16.18 -36.72
N GLU A 278 -17.83 -17.00 -35.68
CA GLU A 278 -18.18 -18.41 -35.79
C GLU A 278 -19.70 -18.63 -35.82
N LEU A 279 -20.51 -17.65 -35.38
CA LEU A 279 -21.98 -17.69 -35.43
C LEU A 279 -22.54 -18.03 -36.83
N ALA A 280 -21.82 -17.66 -37.88
CA ALA A 280 -22.20 -17.87 -39.28
C ALA A 280 -21.45 -19.04 -39.97
N ASN A 281 -20.58 -19.76 -39.25
CA ASN A 281 -19.84 -20.88 -39.83
C ASN A 281 -20.79 -22.05 -40.15
N PRO A 282 -20.53 -22.82 -41.22
CA PRO A 282 -21.26 -24.06 -41.51
C PRO A 282 -21.25 -24.96 -40.28
N LEU A 283 -22.38 -25.62 -39.99
CA LEU A 283 -22.43 -26.60 -38.91
C LEU A 283 -21.47 -27.75 -39.29
N PRO A 284 -20.53 -28.12 -38.41
CA PRO A 284 -19.75 -29.34 -38.61
C PRO A 284 -20.71 -30.52 -38.77
N GLN A 285 -20.43 -31.43 -39.71
CA GLN A 285 -21.15 -32.70 -39.77
C GLN A 285 -21.03 -33.41 -38.40
N PRO A 286 -22.09 -34.07 -37.92
CA PRO A 286 -22.08 -34.73 -36.62
C PRO A 286 -21.00 -35.80 -36.60
N VAL A 287 -19.88 -35.51 -35.92
CA VAL A 287 -18.86 -36.51 -35.61
C VAL A 287 -19.46 -37.44 -34.55
N PRO A 288 -19.46 -38.77 -34.74
CA PRO A 288 -20.00 -39.70 -33.76
C PRO A 288 -19.39 -39.43 -32.39
N ARG A 289 -20.26 -39.13 -31.41
CA ARG A 289 -19.86 -38.92 -30.01
C ARG A 289 -19.27 -40.24 -29.49
N GLN A 290 -17.95 -40.34 -29.44
CA GLN A 290 -17.31 -41.39 -28.67
C GLN A 290 -17.78 -41.29 -27.22
N ALA A 291 -18.39 -42.37 -26.73
CA ALA A 291 -18.79 -42.46 -25.33
C ALA A 291 -17.57 -42.13 -24.45
N PRO A 292 -17.74 -41.31 -23.39
CA PRO A 292 -16.62 -40.98 -22.51
C PRO A 292 -16.07 -42.28 -21.93
N ALA A 293 -14.86 -42.65 -22.35
CA ALA A 293 -14.14 -43.80 -21.81
C ALA A 293 -13.98 -43.58 -20.30
N ARG A 294 -14.72 -44.35 -19.50
CA ARG A 294 -14.56 -44.39 -18.05
C ARG A 294 -13.22 -45.04 -17.77
N SER A 295 -12.34 -44.33 -17.09
CA SER A 295 -11.09 -44.92 -16.60
C SER A 295 -11.42 -45.96 -15.52
N ALA A 296 -10.88 -47.17 -15.66
CA ALA A 296 -10.96 -48.18 -14.62
C ALA A 296 -10.26 -47.63 -13.35
N ALA A 297 -10.99 -47.57 -12.24
CA ALA A 297 -10.42 -47.13 -10.97
C ALA A 297 -9.48 -48.23 -10.47
N ARG A 298 -8.21 -47.90 -10.23
CA ARG A 298 -7.21 -48.83 -9.70
C ARG A 298 -7.18 -48.74 -8.18
N TRP A 299 -7.27 -49.91 -7.55
CA TRP A 299 -6.84 -50.26 -6.19
C TRP A 299 -7.46 -49.46 -5.03
N TRP A 300 -8.36 -50.11 -4.31
CA TRP A 300 -8.73 -49.76 -2.93
C TRP A 300 -7.50 -50.00 -2.03
N PRO A 301 -7.20 -49.15 -1.02
CA PRO A 301 -8.01 -48.08 -0.41
C PRO A 301 -7.65 -46.63 -0.82
N LEU A 302 -6.75 -46.43 -1.79
CA LEU A 302 -6.21 -45.11 -2.14
C LEU A 302 -7.25 -44.01 -2.47
N PRO A 303 -8.41 -44.30 -3.13
CA PRO A 303 -9.45 -43.30 -3.33
C PRO A 303 -10.06 -42.75 -2.04
N ALA A 304 -10.17 -43.58 -0.99
CA ALA A 304 -10.67 -43.14 0.31
C ALA A 304 -9.65 -42.21 0.99
N VAL A 305 -8.36 -42.53 0.90
CA VAL A 305 -7.27 -41.69 1.42
C VAL A 305 -7.30 -40.30 0.79
N ALA A 306 -7.50 -40.21 -0.53
CA ALA A 306 -7.60 -38.92 -1.22
C ALA A 306 -8.76 -38.05 -0.71
N ILE A 307 -9.89 -38.65 -0.31
CA ILE A 307 -11.03 -37.93 0.28
C ILE A 307 -10.73 -37.51 1.73
N VAL A 308 -10.14 -38.40 2.52
CA VAL A 308 -9.92 -38.19 3.97
C VAL A 308 -8.86 -37.13 4.24
N LEU A 309 -7.81 -37.05 3.42
CA LEU A 309 -6.70 -36.10 3.58
C LEU A 309 -7.14 -34.65 3.84
N PRO A 310 -8.00 -34.00 3.02
CA PRO A 310 -8.47 -32.64 3.29
C PRO A 310 -9.52 -32.56 4.40
N LEU A 311 -10.15 -33.67 4.80
CA LEU A 311 -11.13 -33.69 5.90
C LEU A 311 -10.46 -33.67 7.28
N ILE A 312 -9.25 -34.23 7.42
CA ILE A 312 -8.51 -34.23 8.69
C ILE A 312 -8.27 -32.79 9.20
N PRO A 313 -7.64 -31.88 8.43
CA PRO A 313 -7.41 -30.53 8.90
C PRO A 313 -8.72 -29.73 9.05
N ALA A 314 -9.73 -29.99 8.21
CA ALA A 314 -11.06 -29.41 8.37
C ALA A 314 -11.71 -29.80 9.70
N ALA A 315 -11.70 -31.09 10.05
CA ALA A 315 -12.34 -31.62 11.24
C ALA A 315 -11.67 -31.12 12.52
N VAL A 316 -10.33 -31.06 12.52
CA VAL A 316 -9.58 -30.52 13.66
C VAL A 316 -9.85 -29.03 13.82
N ASN A 317 -9.82 -28.23 12.75
CA ASN A 317 -10.13 -26.80 12.85
C ASN A 317 -11.58 -26.57 13.32
N LEU A 318 -12.55 -27.30 12.76
CA LEU A 318 -13.96 -27.20 13.17
C LEU A 318 -14.20 -27.58 14.63
N ALA A 319 -13.48 -28.60 15.15
CA ALA A 319 -13.57 -28.98 16.56
C ALA A 319 -13.11 -27.87 17.51
N HIS A 320 -12.28 -26.93 17.02
CA HIS A 320 -11.82 -25.76 17.75
C HIS A 320 -12.60 -24.48 17.38
N GLY A 321 -13.75 -24.60 16.72
CA GLY A 321 -14.59 -23.47 16.31
C GLY A 321 -14.08 -22.69 15.09
N LEU A 322 -13.05 -23.20 14.40
CA LEU A 322 -12.48 -22.58 13.21
C LEU A 322 -13.05 -23.20 11.94
N TYR A 323 -13.83 -22.44 11.19
CA TYR A 323 -14.45 -22.87 9.94
C TYR A 323 -13.78 -22.30 8.68
N LEU A 324 -12.71 -21.53 8.84
CA LEU A 324 -11.97 -20.87 7.76
C LEU A 324 -10.66 -21.61 7.47
N TRP A 325 -10.24 -21.62 6.21
CA TRP A 325 -9.04 -22.32 5.79
C TRP A 325 -7.76 -21.57 6.17
N ILE A 326 -7.64 -20.29 5.78
CA ILE A 326 -6.44 -19.47 6.07
C ILE A 326 -6.76 -18.03 6.49
N GLY A 327 -7.93 -17.49 6.17
CA GLY A 327 -8.17 -16.05 6.18
C GLY A 327 -7.39 -15.33 5.07
N PRO A 328 -7.77 -14.10 4.70
CA PRO A 328 -6.92 -13.26 3.86
C PRO A 328 -5.65 -12.91 4.67
N ARG A 329 -4.48 -13.45 4.31
CA ARG A 329 -3.20 -13.17 4.98
C ARG A 329 -2.06 -12.88 4.01
N GLY A 330 -1.11 -12.05 4.46
CA GLY A 330 0.09 -11.71 3.69
C GLY A 330 -0.25 -11.05 2.36
N ALA A 331 0.40 -11.50 1.28
CA ALA A 331 0.15 -10.99 -0.07
C ALA A 331 -1.32 -11.17 -0.53
N ILE A 332 -2.04 -12.16 0.02
CA ILE A 332 -3.45 -12.38 -0.30
C ILE A 332 -4.35 -11.37 0.39
N GLU A 333 -4.02 -10.96 1.62
CA GLU A 333 -4.81 -9.92 2.30
C GLU A 333 -4.77 -8.63 1.52
N GLN A 334 -3.58 -8.21 1.12
CA GLN A 334 -3.42 -7.06 0.24
C GLN A 334 -4.24 -7.24 -1.05
N PHE A 335 -4.17 -8.42 -1.70
CA PHE A 335 -4.94 -8.70 -2.91
C PHE A 335 -6.45 -8.58 -2.72
N VAL A 336 -6.99 -9.20 -1.68
CA VAL A 336 -8.42 -9.39 -1.48
C VAL A 336 -9.05 -8.15 -0.86
N ARG A 337 -8.41 -7.60 0.18
CA ARG A 337 -8.95 -6.52 1.02
C ARG A 337 -8.54 -5.15 0.50
N VAL A 338 -7.24 -4.90 0.36
CA VAL A 338 -6.71 -3.57 0.00
C VAL A 338 -7.03 -3.22 -1.45
N TYR A 339 -6.85 -4.17 -2.36
CA TYR A 339 -7.00 -3.91 -3.79
C TYR A 339 -8.31 -4.45 -4.37
N GLY A 340 -8.85 -5.54 -3.82
CA GLY A 340 -10.02 -6.22 -4.34
C GLY A 340 -11.35 -5.50 -4.07
N GLY A 341 -11.44 -4.68 -3.02
CA GLY A 341 -12.69 -4.08 -2.55
C GLY A 341 -13.66 -5.12 -1.96
N GLY A 342 -14.80 -4.66 -1.42
CA GLY A 342 -15.72 -5.47 -0.62
C GLY A 342 -16.25 -6.74 -1.32
N GLY A 343 -16.44 -6.70 -2.63
CA GLY A 343 -16.90 -7.87 -3.39
C GLY A 343 -15.89 -9.02 -3.43
N ASN A 344 -14.59 -8.72 -3.53
CA ASN A 344 -13.54 -9.75 -3.51
C ASN A 344 -13.35 -10.33 -2.10
N VAL A 345 -13.50 -9.50 -1.07
CA VAL A 345 -13.52 -9.94 0.34
C VAL A 345 -14.60 -10.99 0.58
N LEU A 346 -15.82 -10.76 0.11
CA LEU A 346 -16.92 -11.72 0.30
C LEU A 346 -16.68 -13.04 -0.44
N THR A 347 -16.17 -12.99 -1.68
CA THR A 347 -15.89 -14.22 -2.45
C THR A 347 -14.73 -15.00 -1.87
N TRP A 348 -13.71 -14.29 -1.40
CA TRP A 348 -12.63 -14.90 -0.65
C TRP A 348 -13.16 -15.57 0.61
N PHE A 349 -14.00 -14.87 1.39
CA PHE A 349 -14.63 -15.43 2.58
C PHE A 349 -15.42 -16.71 2.26
N VAL A 350 -16.28 -16.70 1.23
CA VAL A 350 -17.03 -17.90 0.82
C VAL A 350 -16.11 -19.05 0.41
N LEU A 351 -15.03 -18.76 -0.33
CA LEU A 351 -14.04 -19.75 -0.73
C LEU A 351 -13.31 -20.31 0.50
N ASP A 352 -12.92 -19.43 1.42
CA ASP A 352 -12.16 -19.75 2.62
C ASP A 352 -12.99 -20.59 3.59
N VAL A 353 -14.27 -20.27 3.76
CA VAL A 353 -15.26 -21.12 4.46
C VAL A 353 -15.39 -22.46 3.75
N PHE A 354 -15.63 -22.46 2.43
CA PHE A 354 -15.83 -23.70 1.67
C PHE A 354 -14.62 -24.64 1.78
N VAL A 355 -13.41 -24.11 1.69
CA VAL A 355 -12.19 -24.89 1.88
C VAL A 355 -12.08 -25.34 3.33
N GLY A 356 -12.24 -24.42 4.30
CA GLY A 356 -12.08 -24.65 5.74
C GLY A 356 -12.98 -25.74 6.29
N VAL A 357 -14.23 -25.83 5.82
CA VAL A 357 -15.19 -26.87 6.20
C VAL A 357 -15.02 -28.21 5.44
N GLY A 358 -13.97 -28.34 4.62
CA GLY A 358 -13.65 -29.59 3.92
C GLY A 358 -14.33 -29.76 2.55
N GLY A 359 -14.86 -28.70 1.94
CA GLY A 359 -15.45 -28.71 0.59
C GLY A 359 -14.61 -29.37 -0.52
N PRO A 360 -13.26 -29.28 -0.51
CA PRO A 360 -12.40 -30.02 -1.43
C PRO A 360 -12.64 -31.53 -1.45
N ALA A 361 -13.03 -32.14 -0.33
CA ALA A 361 -13.37 -33.56 -0.25
C ALA A 361 -14.58 -33.92 -1.14
N LEU A 362 -15.56 -33.02 -1.25
CA LEU A 362 -16.72 -33.19 -2.15
C LEU A 362 -16.32 -33.13 -3.63
N LEU A 363 -15.36 -32.28 -3.99
CA LEU A 363 -14.80 -32.21 -5.35
C LEU A 363 -14.06 -33.50 -5.72
N ILE A 364 -13.33 -34.07 -4.77
CA ILE A 364 -12.62 -35.35 -4.92
C ILE A 364 -13.63 -36.48 -5.06
N LEU A 365 -14.64 -36.54 -4.19
CA LEU A 365 -15.72 -37.53 -4.27
C LEU A 365 -16.44 -37.45 -5.64
N ALA A 366 -16.78 -36.25 -6.11
CA ALA A 366 -17.39 -36.06 -7.42
C ALA A 366 -16.49 -36.54 -8.57
N ALA A 367 -15.17 -36.33 -8.49
CA ALA A 367 -14.21 -36.85 -9.45
C ALA A 367 -14.15 -38.39 -9.46
N LEU A 368 -14.16 -39.00 -8.26
CA LEU A 368 -14.14 -40.45 -8.07
C LEU A 368 -15.43 -41.15 -8.49
N LEU A 369 -16.59 -40.50 -8.30
CA LEU A 369 -17.88 -41.02 -8.73
C LEU A 369 -18.08 -40.88 -10.25
N ARG A 370 -17.72 -39.73 -10.83
CA ARG A 370 -17.90 -39.49 -12.27
C ARG A 370 -16.85 -40.17 -13.13
N ARG A 371 -15.63 -40.36 -12.64
CA ARG A 371 -14.49 -41.03 -13.32
C ARG A 371 -14.25 -40.55 -14.75
N THR A 372 -14.56 -39.29 -15.03
CA THR A 372 -14.28 -38.69 -16.33
C THR A 372 -12.96 -37.93 -16.25
N ARG A 373 -12.10 -38.09 -17.27
CA ARG A 373 -10.81 -37.38 -17.32
C ARG A 373 -10.93 -35.87 -17.13
N ARG A 374 -12.05 -35.28 -17.58
CA ARG A 374 -12.30 -33.84 -17.43
C ARG A 374 -12.51 -33.45 -15.98
N VAL A 375 -13.35 -34.19 -15.25
CA VAL A 375 -13.62 -33.90 -13.84
C VAL A 375 -12.38 -34.15 -13.00
N VAL A 376 -11.66 -35.26 -13.23
CA VAL A 376 -10.41 -35.55 -12.50
C VAL A 376 -9.37 -34.44 -12.71
N ARG A 377 -9.10 -34.05 -13.96
CA ARG A 377 -8.14 -32.97 -14.25
C ARG A 377 -8.56 -31.64 -13.65
N PHE A 378 -9.84 -31.32 -13.68
CA PHE A 378 -10.36 -30.10 -13.08
C PHE A 378 -10.14 -30.13 -11.57
N THR A 379 -10.56 -31.19 -10.87
CA THR A 379 -10.37 -31.33 -9.42
C THR A 379 -8.90 -31.28 -9.04
N THR A 380 -8.02 -32.01 -9.72
CA THR A 380 -6.57 -31.96 -9.48
C THR A 380 -6.02 -30.54 -9.62
N LEU A 381 -6.38 -29.83 -10.68
CA LEU A 381 -5.93 -28.45 -10.90
C LEU A 381 -6.43 -27.53 -9.78
N THR A 382 -7.72 -27.60 -9.42
CA THR A 382 -8.30 -26.80 -8.35
C THR A 382 -7.60 -27.03 -7.01
N LEU A 383 -7.34 -28.29 -6.66
CA LEU A 383 -6.61 -28.65 -5.43
C LEU A 383 -5.17 -28.12 -5.43
N THR A 384 -4.48 -28.21 -6.57
CA THR A 384 -3.10 -27.72 -6.71
C THR A 384 -3.03 -26.20 -6.58
N VAL A 385 -3.98 -25.49 -7.20
CA VAL A 385 -4.10 -24.04 -7.08
C VAL A 385 -4.39 -23.64 -5.64
N ALA A 386 -5.38 -24.28 -4.98
CA ALA A 386 -5.66 -24.02 -3.57
C ALA A 386 -4.44 -24.27 -2.68
N ALA A 387 -3.75 -25.40 -2.83
CA ALA A 387 -2.51 -25.67 -2.09
C ALA A 387 -1.43 -24.60 -2.30
N THR A 388 -1.25 -24.13 -3.54
CA THR A 388 -0.26 -23.09 -3.87
C THR A 388 -0.65 -21.75 -3.22
N VAL A 389 -1.92 -21.39 -3.28
CA VAL A 389 -2.46 -20.17 -2.67
C VAL A 389 -2.25 -20.19 -1.15
N GLY A 390 -2.62 -21.29 -0.47
CA GLY A 390 -2.41 -21.42 0.97
C GLY A 390 -0.93 -21.38 1.38
N PHE A 391 -0.05 -21.99 0.58
CA PHE A 391 1.39 -21.94 0.80
C PHE A 391 1.96 -20.52 0.65
N VAL A 392 1.63 -19.82 -0.43
CA VAL A 392 2.07 -18.43 -0.66
C VAL A 392 1.55 -17.51 0.44
N SER A 393 0.30 -17.68 0.86
CA SER A 393 -0.27 -16.91 1.98
C SER A 393 0.55 -17.12 3.24
N ALA A 394 0.82 -18.37 3.62
CA ALA A 394 1.59 -18.68 4.82
C ALA A 394 3.02 -18.12 4.77
N LEU A 395 3.70 -18.21 3.63
CA LEU A 395 5.06 -17.67 3.48
C LEU A 395 5.14 -16.15 3.47
N THR A 396 4.09 -15.49 2.99
CA THR A 396 4.04 -14.01 2.88
C THR A 396 3.33 -13.35 4.05
N THR A 397 2.85 -14.13 5.03
CA THR A 397 2.24 -13.59 6.24
C THR A 397 3.34 -12.97 7.09
N THR A 398 3.33 -11.64 7.19
CA THR A 398 4.08 -10.92 8.23
C THR A 398 3.25 -10.90 9.51
N PRO A 399 3.88 -10.98 10.70
CA PRO A 399 3.16 -10.76 11.96
C PRO A 399 2.48 -9.38 11.91
N VAL A 400 1.23 -9.30 12.38
CA VAL A 400 0.49 -8.04 12.40
C VAL A 400 0.84 -7.36 13.72
N PRO A 401 1.31 -6.11 13.73
CA PRO A 401 1.58 -5.41 14.97
C PRO A 401 0.34 -5.40 15.87
N GLU A 402 0.48 -5.80 17.14
CA GLU A 402 -0.60 -5.86 18.15
C GLU A 402 -1.35 -4.52 18.36
N GLU A 403 -0.83 -3.43 17.78
CA GLU A 403 -1.34 -2.06 17.91
C GLU A 403 -2.55 -1.72 17.06
N PHE A 404 -2.94 -2.57 16.09
CA PHE A 404 -4.22 -2.43 15.38
C PHE A 404 -5.38 -3.00 16.23
N GLY A 405 -5.46 -2.58 17.49
CA GLY A 405 -6.58 -2.92 18.39
C GLY A 405 -7.91 -2.52 17.77
N ASP A 406 -8.91 -3.41 17.91
CA ASP A 406 -10.38 -3.39 17.72
C ASP A 406 -11.10 -2.36 16.83
N PHE A 407 -10.50 -1.24 16.43
CA PHE A 407 -11.13 -0.13 15.71
C PHE A 407 -10.97 -0.17 14.18
N PHE A 408 -10.18 -1.10 13.62
CA PHE A 408 -10.26 -1.43 12.20
C PHE A 408 -11.03 -2.72 11.99
N TYR A 409 -12.36 -2.57 11.90
CA TYR A 409 -13.38 -3.58 11.58
C TYR A 409 -12.86 -4.96 11.09
N GLU A 410 -13.04 -5.95 11.99
CA GLU A 410 -13.62 -7.28 11.72
C GLU A 410 -12.99 -8.16 10.62
N GLY A 411 -11.66 -8.22 10.58
CA GLY A 411 -10.99 -9.47 10.29
C GLY A 411 -10.57 -10.07 11.61
N ALA A 412 -11.46 -10.79 12.31
CA ALA A 412 -11.06 -11.60 13.45
C ALA A 412 -9.73 -12.27 13.09
N GLN A 413 -8.69 -12.11 13.91
CA GLN A 413 -7.49 -12.93 13.80
C GLN A 413 -7.93 -14.37 14.07
N ILE A 414 -8.53 -15.03 13.08
CA ILE A 414 -9.18 -16.34 13.21
C ILE A 414 -8.13 -17.39 13.58
N TYR A 415 -6.86 -17.14 13.28
CA TYR A 415 -5.74 -17.81 13.93
C TYR A 415 -4.92 -16.76 14.69
N ARG A 416 -4.83 -16.87 16.03
CA ARG A 416 -3.87 -16.12 16.85
C ARG A 416 -2.44 -16.36 16.33
N GLU A 417 -1.57 -15.38 16.50
CA GLU A 417 -0.24 -15.29 15.86
C GLU A 417 0.77 -16.40 16.20
N GLY A 418 0.40 -17.35 17.05
CA GLY A 418 1.08 -18.63 17.11
C GLY A 418 0.10 -19.77 17.23
N LEU A 419 0.23 -20.72 16.31
CA LEU A 419 -0.30 -22.08 16.48
C LEU A 419 0.28 -22.81 17.70
N PHE A 420 1.28 -22.20 18.35
CA PHE A 420 1.91 -22.63 19.60
C PHE A 420 2.27 -21.45 20.52
N ALA A 421 1.77 -20.24 20.24
CA ALA A 421 2.01 -19.11 21.13
C ALA A 421 1.07 -19.24 22.34
N GLN A 422 1.66 -19.17 23.52
CA GLN A 422 0.94 -19.22 24.78
C GLN A 422 -0.02 -18.02 24.83
N SER A 423 -1.32 -18.27 25.01
CA SER A 423 -2.30 -17.21 25.32
C SER A 423 -1.83 -16.39 26.51
N ARG A 424 -2.29 -15.12 26.64
CA ARG A 424 -2.13 -14.32 27.89
C ARG A 424 -2.58 -15.10 29.15
N ASP A 425 -3.46 -16.09 28.97
CA ASP A 425 -4.00 -16.93 30.04
C ASP A 425 -3.30 -18.30 30.18
N GLY A 426 -2.22 -18.55 29.44
CA GLY A 426 -1.48 -19.82 29.51
C GLY A 426 -2.03 -20.96 28.64
N GLU A 427 -3.19 -20.79 28.00
CA GLU A 427 -3.79 -21.81 27.14
C GLU A 427 -3.03 -21.96 25.80
N ILE A 428 -2.71 -23.21 25.45
CA ILE A 428 -2.08 -23.59 24.18
C ILE A 428 -3.19 -23.87 23.17
N PHE A 429 -3.22 -23.12 22.07
CA PHE A 429 -4.25 -23.27 21.04
C PHE A 429 -3.84 -24.33 19.99
N PHE A 430 -4.59 -25.43 19.87
CA PHE A 430 -4.28 -26.56 18.96
C PHE A 430 -4.96 -26.46 17.58
N GLY A 431 -4.72 -25.39 16.83
CA GLY A 431 -5.12 -25.33 15.41
C GLY A 431 -4.24 -26.21 14.50
N ILE A 432 -4.67 -26.53 13.28
CA ILE A 432 -3.78 -27.06 12.23
C ILE A 432 -3.36 -25.94 11.28
N SER A 433 -2.05 -25.81 11.03
CA SER A 433 -1.53 -24.67 10.26
C SER A 433 -2.07 -24.64 8.82
N PRO A 434 -2.17 -23.43 8.21
CA PRO A 434 -2.38 -23.25 6.77
C PRO A 434 -1.52 -24.13 5.86
N LEU A 435 -0.27 -24.38 6.26
CA LEU A 435 0.69 -25.20 5.51
C LEU A 435 0.29 -26.66 5.49
N TRP A 436 -0.18 -27.19 6.62
CA TRP A 436 -0.71 -28.55 6.72
C TRP A 436 -1.96 -28.74 5.86
N TYR A 437 -2.86 -27.76 5.86
CA TYR A 437 -4.05 -27.76 4.99
C TYR A 437 -3.64 -27.79 3.51
N SER A 438 -2.67 -26.96 3.14
CA SER A 438 -2.11 -26.88 1.78
C SER A 438 -1.43 -28.18 1.36
N ALA A 439 -0.67 -28.80 2.27
CA ALA A 439 -0.02 -30.09 2.04
C ALA A 439 -1.05 -31.22 1.84
N ALA A 440 -2.14 -31.23 2.62
CA ALA A 440 -3.22 -32.20 2.46
C ALA A 440 -3.92 -32.09 1.09
N LEU A 441 -4.21 -30.86 0.65
CA LEU A 441 -4.80 -30.60 -0.68
C LEU A 441 -3.87 -31.06 -1.81
N LEU A 442 -2.57 -30.77 -1.69
CA LEU A 442 -1.56 -31.18 -2.66
C LEU A 442 -1.40 -32.71 -2.72
N ALA A 443 -1.35 -33.37 -1.56
CA ALA A 443 -1.30 -34.82 -1.46
C ALA A 443 -2.51 -35.48 -2.15
N SER A 444 -3.73 -34.96 -1.93
CA SER A 444 -4.92 -35.43 -2.62
C SER A 444 -4.89 -35.19 -4.13
N ALA A 445 -4.34 -34.06 -4.59
CA ALA A 445 -4.16 -33.78 -6.00
C ALA A 445 -3.22 -34.81 -6.67
N LEU A 446 -2.10 -35.14 -5.99
CA LEU A 446 -1.13 -36.14 -6.44
C LEU A 446 -1.72 -37.54 -6.48
N LEU A 447 -2.47 -37.94 -5.44
CA LEU A 447 -3.17 -39.21 -5.43
C LEU A 447 -4.17 -39.32 -6.58
N LEU A 448 -4.92 -38.25 -6.88
CA LEU A 448 -5.81 -38.25 -8.04
C LEU A 448 -5.07 -38.37 -9.37
N MET A 449 -3.90 -37.74 -9.53
CA MET A 449 -3.07 -37.91 -10.73
C MET A 449 -2.52 -39.34 -10.86
N PHE A 450 -2.10 -39.93 -9.74
CA PHE A 450 -1.58 -41.30 -9.69
C PHE A 450 -2.66 -42.35 -9.96
N LEU A 451 -3.87 -42.17 -9.43
CA LEU A 451 -5.00 -43.10 -9.60
C LEU A 451 -5.61 -43.06 -11.00
N TYR A 452 -5.47 -41.93 -11.70
CA TYR A 452 -6.05 -41.71 -13.03
C TYR A 452 -5.01 -41.19 -14.03
N PRO A 453 -3.95 -41.98 -14.31
CA PRO A 453 -2.92 -41.57 -15.24
C PRO A 453 -3.53 -41.35 -16.63
N ALA A 454 -3.02 -40.35 -17.35
CA ALA A 454 -3.42 -40.12 -18.72
C ALA A 454 -3.10 -41.38 -19.55
N ALA A 455 -4.04 -41.84 -20.38
CA ALA A 455 -3.77 -43.01 -21.23
C ALA A 455 -2.53 -42.76 -22.10
N PRO A 456 -1.70 -43.79 -22.31
CA PRO A 456 -0.38 -43.68 -22.94
C PRO A 456 -0.38 -43.19 -24.40
N ALA A 457 -1.55 -43.00 -25.03
CA ALA A 457 -1.68 -42.65 -26.43
C ALA A 457 -1.31 -41.18 -26.78
N GLN A 458 -1.06 -40.31 -25.80
CA GLN A 458 -0.55 -38.96 -26.05
C GLN A 458 0.78 -38.81 -25.32
N ARG A 459 1.90 -38.81 -26.05
CA ARG A 459 3.23 -38.44 -25.55
C ARG A 459 3.15 -37.07 -24.88
N VAL A 460 2.91 -37.04 -23.57
CA VAL A 460 3.07 -35.84 -22.76
C VAL A 460 4.57 -35.59 -22.72
N ARG A 461 5.02 -34.50 -23.35
CA ARG A 461 6.41 -34.06 -23.38
C ARG A 461 6.96 -34.12 -21.95
N HIS A 462 8.00 -34.91 -21.75
CA HIS A 462 8.58 -35.26 -20.45
C HIS A 462 9.15 -34.07 -19.66
N HIS A 463 9.07 -32.84 -20.18
CA HIS A 463 9.57 -31.63 -19.52
C HIS A 463 8.60 -31.00 -18.50
N VAL A 464 7.32 -31.42 -18.48
CA VAL A 464 6.32 -30.89 -17.51
C VAL A 464 6.34 -31.65 -16.17
N LEU A 465 6.71 -32.93 -16.20
CA LEU A 465 6.89 -33.76 -15.00
C LEU A 465 8.02 -33.29 -14.06
N PRO A 466 9.23 -32.94 -14.53
CA PRO A 466 10.31 -32.50 -13.64
C PRO A 466 10.07 -31.11 -13.04
N ALA A 467 9.38 -30.20 -13.77
CA ALA A 467 8.99 -28.90 -13.22
C ALA A 467 7.97 -29.07 -12.07
N GLY A 468 6.96 -29.93 -12.26
CA GLY A 468 6.03 -30.28 -11.18
C GLY A 468 6.73 -30.97 -10.01
N LEU A 469 7.66 -31.89 -10.27
CA LEU A 469 8.42 -32.61 -9.23
C LEU A 469 9.36 -31.69 -8.44
N ALA A 470 10.01 -30.71 -9.08
CA ALA A 470 10.87 -29.75 -8.41
C ALA A 470 10.08 -28.83 -7.47
N THR A 471 8.91 -28.33 -7.90
CA THR A 471 8.01 -27.56 -7.03
C THR A 471 7.49 -28.43 -5.87
N LEU A 472 7.24 -29.72 -6.12
CA LEU A 472 6.77 -30.68 -5.11
C LEU A 472 7.82 -31.03 -4.05
N VAL A 473 9.09 -31.16 -4.45
CA VAL A 473 10.21 -31.38 -3.52
C VAL A 473 10.44 -30.12 -2.68
N ALA A 474 10.39 -28.93 -3.30
CA ALA A 474 10.49 -27.67 -2.56
C ALA A 474 9.37 -27.49 -1.52
N LEU A 475 8.14 -27.97 -1.79
CA LEU A 475 7.01 -27.88 -0.88
C LEU A 475 7.00 -28.97 0.22
N GLY A 476 7.58 -30.15 -0.05
CA GLY A 476 7.60 -31.27 0.89
C GLY A 476 8.62 -31.15 2.04
N PHE A 477 9.68 -30.36 1.87
CA PHE A 477 10.75 -30.20 2.88
C PHE A 477 10.56 -29.01 3.84
N VAL A 478 9.55 -28.17 3.65
CA VAL A 478 9.31 -26.97 4.48
C VAL A 478 8.75 -27.22 5.88
N PRO A 479 7.93 -28.27 6.18
CA PRO A 479 7.41 -28.47 7.53
C PRO A 479 8.49 -28.72 8.60
N VAL A 480 9.72 -29.06 8.18
CA VAL A 480 10.87 -29.25 9.09
C VAL A 480 11.57 -27.92 9.42
N ALA A 481 11.39 -26.87 8.61
CA ALA A 481 11.93 -25.54 8.88
C ALA A 481 11.12 -24.74 9.92
N ASP A 482 9.97 -25.27 10.35
CA ASP A 482 9.06 -24.62 11.30
C ASP A 482 9.34 -24.97 12.77
N GLN A 483 10.35 -25.82 13.05
CA GLN A 483 10.60 -26.33 14.41
C GLN A 483 11.58 -25.52 15.28
N ALA A 484 12.13 -24.39 14.85
CA ALA A 484 12.94 -23.56 15.77
C ALA A 484 13.16 -22.13 15.27
N ARG A 485 12.13 -21.28 15.25
CA ARG A 485 12.39 -19.84 15.22
C ARG A 485 12.58 -19.37 16.67
N SER A 486 13.84 -19.16 17.06
CA SER A 486 14.12 -18.30 18.21
C SER A 486 13.53 -16.91 17.94
N PRO A 487 13.11 -16.16 18.97
CA PRO A 487 12.57 -14.82 18.79
C PRO A 487 13.52 -13.92 18.00
N VAL A 488 12.92 -13.10 17.14
CA VAL A 488 13.60 -12.10 16.31
C VAL A 488 12.95 -10.77 16.67
N THR A 489 13.68 -9.89 17.35
CA THR A 489 13.26 -8.51 17.63
C THR A 489 13.60 -7.67 16.41
N ALA A 490 12.62 -7.28 15.60
CA ALA A 490 12.83 -6.48 14.40
C ALA A 490 13.18 -5.03 14.74
N ALA A 491 13.77 -4.28 13.80
CA ALA A 491 14.06 -2.86 14.00
C ALA A 491 12.80 -2.01 14.27
N GLU A 492 11.64 -2.50 13.83
CA GLU A 492 10.33 -1.90 14.10
C GLU A 492 9.92 -2.05 15.58
N ASP A 493 10.34 -3.14 16.25
CA ASP A 493 10.07 -3.37 17.69
C ASP A 493 10.92 -2.46 18.60
N CYS A 494 11.95 -1.84 18.04
CA CYS A 494 12.95 -1.05 18.73
C CYS A 494 12.59 0.43 18.87
N ASN A 495 11.84 0.94 17.89
CA ASN A 495 11.47 2.34 17.86
C ASN A 495 10.29 2.62 18.80
N PRO A 496 10.31 3.75 19.53
CA PRO A 496 9.15 4.20 20.28
C PRO A 496 7.96 4.39 19.35
N ARG A 497 6.81 3.81 19.72
CA ARG A 497 5.61 3.85 18.90
C ARG A 497 5.06 5.27 18.90
N GLN A 498 5.12 5.93 17.74
CA GLN A 498 4.50 7.24 17.56
C GLN A 498 2.98 7.05 17.54
N THR A 499 2.32 7.39 18.64
CA THR A 499 0.86 7.44 18.66
C THR A 499 0.40 8.78 18.08
N TRP A 500 -0.56 8.74 17.16
CA TRP A 500 -1.08 9.94 16.48
C TRP A 500 -1.72 11.00 17.42
N ARG A 501 -1.85 10.70 18.72
CA ARG A 501 -2.43 11.57 19.76
C ARG A 501 -1.83 11.33 21.16
N GLY A 502 -0.51 11.28 21.29
CA GLY A 502 0.10 11.15 22.61
C GLY A 502 1.62 11.15 22.61
N GLU A 503 2.20 11.26 23.81
CA GLU A 503 3.63 11.03 24.02
C GLU A 503 4.00 9.61 23.52
N PRO A 504 5.14 9.45 22.85
CA PRO A 504 5.57 8.15 22.34
C PRO A 504 5.68 7.13 23.48
N GLU A 505 4.92 6.03 23.39
CA GLU A 505 4.99 4.97 24.39
C GLU A 505 6.29 4.18 24.17
N LYS A 506 7.21 4.27 25.15
CA LYS A 506 8.48 3.53 25.09
C LYS A 506 8.18 2.02 25.20
N PRO A 507 8.65 1.19 24.25
CA PRO A 507 8.38 -0.23 24.27
C PRO A 507 8.97 -0.88 25.53
N LYS A 508 8.19 -1.75 26.18
CA LYS A 508 8.62 -2.52 27.35
C LYS A 508 9.53 -3.67 26.93
N LEU A 509 10.76 -3.33 26.59
CA LEU A 509 11.78 -4.26 26.13
C LEU A 509 12.57 -4.84 27.32
N THR A 510 12.87 -6.14 27.26
CA THR A 510 13.85 -6.75 28.18
C THR A 510 15.23 -6.12 27.94
N ARG A 511 16.15 -6.26 28.91
CA ARG A 511 17.53 -5.76 28.77
C ARG A 511 18.20 -6.26 27.47
N ASP A 512 18.03 -7.54 27.17
CA ASP A 512 18.65 -8.16 26.00
C ASP A 512 18.02 -7.66 24.69
N GLN A 513 16.71 -7.42 24.67
CA GLN A 513 16.04 -6.84 23.51
C GLN A 513 16.43 -5.38 23.27
N ARG A 514 16.55 -4.55 24.32
CA ARG A 514 17.04 -3.16 24.20
C ARG A 514 18.43 -3.12 23.58
N PHE A 515 19.28 -4.05 24.00
CA PHE A 515 20.62 -4.18 23.45
C PHE A 515 20.61 -4.63 21.98
N VAL A 516 19.82 -5.64 21.62
CA VAL A 516 19.65 -6.08 20.22
C VAL A 516 19.14 -4.92 19.35
N CYS A 517 18.22 -4.13 19.87
CA CYS A 517 17.69 -2.95 19.20
C CYS A 517 18.76 -1.90 18.91
N SER A 518 19.52 -1.51 19.93
CA SER A 518 20.66 -0.59 19.79
C SER A 518 21.67 -1.07 18.73
N LEU A 519 21.96 -2.37 18.68
CA LEU A 519 22.86 -2.96 17.68
C LEU A 519 22.30 -2.93 16.26
N ARG A 520 21.00 -3.18 16.08
CA ARG A 520 20.34 -3.17 14.76
C ARG A 520 20.20 -1.75 14.22
N GLU A 521 19.98 -0.76 15.08
CA GLU A 521 19.87 0.65 14.70
C GLU A 521 21.24 1.30 14.43
N GLY A 522 22.27 0.94 15.19
CA GLY A 522 23.60 1.56 15.08
C GLY A 522 24.42 1.19 13.83
N ASP A 523 23.92 0.28 12.97
CA ASP A 523 24.57 -0.26 11.75
C ASP A 523 26.04 -0.72 11.91
N LEU A 524 26.49 -0.96 13.15
CA LEU A 524 27.88 -1.32 13.47
C LEU A 524 28.25 -2.69 12.91
N VAL A 525 27.30 -3.63 12.95
CA VAL A 525 27.41 -4.96 12.36
C VAL A 525 26.12 -5.26 11.62
N LYS A 526 26.21 -5.46 10.30
CA LYS A 526 25.05 -5.75 9.45
C LYS A 526 24.56 -7.17 9.69
N PHE A 527 23.54 -7.30 10.52
CA PHE A 527 22.76 -8.53 10.63
C PHE A 527 21.61 -8.50 9.61
N ALA A 528 21.29 -9.64 9.01
CA ALA A 528 20.04 -9.76 8.27
C ALA A 528 18.87 -9.54 9.23
N ALA A 529 17.80 -8.87 8.80
CA ALA A 529 16.65 -8.56 9.64
C ALA A 529 16.00 -9.81 10.30
N THR A 530 16.16 -10.98 9.66
CA THR A 530 15.66 -12.28 10.11
C THR A 530 16.62 -13.03 11.05
N THR A 531 17.74 -12.42 11.44
CA THR A 531 18.71 -13.04 12.34
C THR A 531 18.09 -13.21 13.73
N PRO A 532 18.13 -14.41 14.34
CA PRO A 532 17.62 -14.62 15.69
C PRO A 532 18.39 -13.84 16.76
N ASP A 533 17.70 -13.35 17.77
CA ASP A 533 18.29 -12.49 18.81
C ASP A 533 19.41 -13.17 19.58
N ALA A 534 19.29 -14.49 19.81
CA ALA A 534 20.33 -15.29 20.43
C ALA A 534 21.66 -15.27 19.65
N VAL A 535 21.60 -15.18 18.32
CA VAL A 535 22.80 -15.09 17.47
C VAL A 535 23.44 -13.70 17.60
N VAL A 536 22.63 -12.66 17.64
CA VAL A 536 23.08 -11.27 17.84
C VAL A 536 23.76 -11.13 19.21
N LEU A 537 23.13 -11.63 20.28
CA LEU A 537 23.67 -11.61 21.64
C LEU A 537 24.95 -12.42 21.78
N ALA A 538 25.01 -13.62 21.18
CA ALA A 538 26.22 -14.43 21.17
C ALA A 538 27.38 -13.71 20.47
N ARG A 539 27.10 -13.02 19.35
CA ARG A 539 28.10 -12.22 18.64
C ARG A 539 28.59 -11.05 19.48
N ALA A 540 27.69 -10.36 20.16
CA ALA A 540 28.04 -9.25 21.05
C ALA A 540 28.90 -9.68 22.24
N HIS A 541 28.59 -10.82 22.88
CA HIS A 541 29.43 -11.36 23.94
C HIS A 541 30.85 -11.70 23.45
N TRP A 542 30.97 -12.23 22.23
CA TRP A 542 32.27 -12.47 21.62
C TRP A 542 33.05 -11.16 21.40
N LEU A 543 32.40 -10.11 20.88
CA LEU A 543 32.99 -8.78 20.72
C LEU A 543 33.40 -8.15 22.06
N CYS A 544 32.58 -8.30 23.10
CA CYS A 544 32.93 -7.85 24.45
C CYS A 544 34.17 -8.56 25.00
N GLY A 545 34.33 -9.85 24.69
CA GLY A 545 35.54 -10.61 25.01
C GLY A 545 36.80 -9.99 24.39
N ILE A 546 36.73 -9.63 23.10
CA ILE A 546 37.84 -8.96 22.40
C ILE A 546 38.11 -7.57 22.99
N TYR A 547 37.05 -6.77 23.18
CA TYR A 547 37.16 -5.42 23.74
C TYR A 547 37.82 -5.41 25.12
N THR A 548 37.46 -6.38 25.97
CA THR A 548 37.96 -6.50 27.35
C THR A 548 39.39 -7.02 27.39
N ARG A 549 39.75 -8.01 26.56
CA ARG A 549 41.13 -8.54 26.51
C ARG A 549 42.10 -7.55 25.88
N ASN A 550 41.64 -6.76 24.92
CA ASN A 550 42.47 -5.81 24.17
C ASN A 550 43.76 -6.44 23.62
N ASP A 551 43.67 -7.67 23.13
CA ASP A 551 44.81 -8.34 22.50
C ASP A 551 45.07 -7.69 21.13
N PRO A 552 46.28 -7.14 20.88
CA PRO A 552 46.62 -6.50 19.61
C PRO A 552 46.37 -7.39 18.38
N GLN A 553 46.53 -8.71 18.51
CA GLN A 553 46.30 -9.64 17.40
C GLN A 553 44.81 -9.84 17.11
N GLU A 554 43.96 -9.92 18.13
CA GLU A 554 42.51 -10.04 17.97
C GLU A 554 41.91 -8.74 17.43
N VAL A 555 42.37 -7.59 17.92
CA VAL A 555 41.94 -6.27 17.43
C VAL A 555 42.38 -6.03 15.98
N ALA A 556 43.62 -6.38 15.63
CA ALA A 556 44.09 -6.29 14.24
C ALA A 556 43.28 -7.19 13.31
N ARG A 557 42.91 -8.40 13.77
CA ARG A 557 42.05 -9.31 13.02
C ARG A 557 40.64 -8.74 12.83
N LEU A 558 40.04 -8.20 13.90
CA LEU A 558 38.71 -7.57 13.84
C LEU A 558 38.68 -6.42 12.84
N ARG A 559 39.69 -5.54 12.86
CA ARG A 559 39.84 -4.45 11.89
C ARG A 559 40.01 -4.99 10.46
N ALA A 560 40.81 -6.03 10.26
CA ALA A 560 41.05 -6.60 8.94
C ALA A 560 39.84 -7.33 8.35
N THR A 561 39.03 -8.01 9.17
CA THR A 561 37.89 -8.80 8.68
C THR A 561 36.58 -8.02 8.64
N GLU A 562 36.36 -7.11 9.58
CA GLU A 562 35.07 -6.41 9.75
C GLU A 562 35.18 -4.90 9.63
N GLY A 563 36.39 -4.35 9.50
CA GLY A 563 36.60 -2.89 9.44
C GLY A 563 36.34 -2.17 10.76
N LEU A 564 36.15 -2.90 11.87
CA LEU A 564 35.81 -2.33 13.16
C LEU A 564 37.04 -2.03 14.02
N GLU A 565 37.08 -0.82 14.56
CA GLU A 565 38.06 -0.42 15.56
C GLU A 565 37.55 -0.68 16.97
N ARG A 566 38.46 -0.88 17.92
CA ARG A 566 38.09 -1.15 19.33
C ARG A 566 37.25 0.00 19.91
N ASP A 567 37.62 1.24 19.63
CA ASP A 567 36.96 2.42 20.20
C ASP A 567 35.52 2.57 19.69
N ALA A 568 35.25 2.14 18.45
CA ALA A 568 33.91 2.10 17.86
C ALA A 568 32.98 1.10 18.58
N LEU A 569 33.52 0.13 19.33
CA LEU A 569 32.73 -0.82 20.12
C LEU A 569 32.30 -0.27 21.49
N THR A 570 32.87 0.85 21.94
CA THR A 570 32.73 1.35 23.32
C THR A 570 31.28 1.66 23.69
N TYR A 571 30.60 2.49 22.89
CA TYR A 571 29.20 2.84 23.14
C TYR A 571 28.23 1.69 22.84
N PRO A 572 28.33 0.97 21.69
CA PRO A 572 27.40 -0.11 21.37
C PRO A 572 27.44 -1.28 22.36
N LEU A 573 28.60 -1.59 22.96
CA LEU A 573 28.72 -2.71 23.90
C LEU A 573 28.49 -2.32 25.36
N ALA A 574 28.32 -1.05 25.70
CA ALA A 574 28.29 -0.57 27.08
C ALA A 574 27.24 -1.25 27.98
N GLU A 575 26.09 -1.63 27.42
CA GLU A 575 25.01 -2.26 28.19
C GLU A 575 25.29 -3.74 28.55
N ILE A 576 26.07 -4.46 27.73
CA ILE A 576 26.38 -5.89 27.92
C ILE A 576 27.82 -6.12 28.40
N CYS A 577 28.71 -5.16 28.19
CA CYS A 577 30.13 -5.26 28.45
C CYS A 577 30.55 -4.32 29.60
N PRO A 578 30.84 -4.84 30.81
CA PRO A 578 31.14 -4.01 31.97
C PRO A 578 32.32 -3.04 31.76
N SER A 579 33.36 -3.47 31.04
CA SER A 579 34.56 -2.68 30.75
C SER A 579 34.27 -1.49 29.81
N ALA A 580 33.38 -1.67 28.83
CA ALA A 580 32.93 -0.58 27.96
C ALA A 580 31.98 0.36 28.72
N GLY A 581 31.07 -0.19 29.52
CA GLY A 581 30.15 0.56 30.38
C GLY A 581 30.85 1.48 31.39
N THR A 582 32.02 1.10 31.92
CA THR A 582 32.81 1.99 32.79
C THR A 582 33.37 3.20 32.06
N VAL A 583 33.78 3.04 30.80
CA VAL A 583 34.31 4.15 29.98
C VAL A 583 33.20 5.12 29.63
N VAL A 584 32.05 4.61 29.18
CA VAL A 584 30.87 5.45 28.85
C VAL A 584 30.38 6.22 30.07
N LYS A 585 30.33 5.59 31.25
CA LYS A 585 29.94 6.29 32.50
C LYS A 585 30.92 7.39 32.90
N ALA A 586 32.21 7.17 32.71
CA ALA A 586 33.22 8.19 33.02
C ALA A 586 33.11 9.39 32.06
N ALA A 587 32.87 9.13 30.76
CA ALA A 587 32.65 10.18 29.77
C ALA A 587 31.36 10.97 30.04
N ALA A 588 30.26 10.28 30.37
CA ALA A 588 29.00 10.94 30.73
C ALA A 588 29.16 11.81 31.98
N ALA A 589 29.87 11.33 33.01
CA ALA A 589 30.12 12.12 34.21
C ALA A 589 31.00 13.37 33.97
N GLU A 590 31.87 13.36 32.95
CA GLU A 590 32.61 14.55 32.56
C GLU A 590 31.73 15.53 31.79
N GLN A 591 30.90 15.03 30.85
CA GLN A 591 29.92 15.86 30.14
C GLN A 591 28.94 16.52 31.10
N ASP A 592 28.37 15.77 32.06
CA ASP A 592 27.45 16.31 33.07
C ASP A 592 28.11 17.43 33.89
N ARG A 593 29.43 17.36 34.12
CA ARG A 593 30.17 18.45 34.79
C ARG A 593 30.35 19.66 33.89
N GLU A 594 30.69 19.47 32.62
CA GLU A 594 30.79 20.56 31.64
C GLU A 594 29.45 21.27 31.44
N ASP A 595 28.36 20.51 31.33
CA ASP A 595 26.99 21.03 31.18
C ASP A 595 26.57 21.81 32.43
N GLN A 596 26.86 21.29 33.64
CA GLN A 596 26.59 22.01 34.88
C GLN A 596 27.42 23.30 34.99
N GLU A 597 28.68 23.28 34.56
CA GLU A 597 29.54 24.47 34.53
C GLU A 597 28.98 25.52 33.55
N TRP A 598 28.45 25.09 32.41
CA TRP A 598 27.77 25.95 31.43
C TRP A 598 26.49 26.56 31.98
N GLU A 599 25.59 25.76 32.56
CA GLU A 599 24.35 26.22 33.18
C GLU A 599 24.62 27.25 34.30
N ASP A 600 25.61 26.98 35.15
CA ASP A 600 26.05 27.89 36.20
C ASP A 600 26.58 29.21 35.63
N ASP A 601 27.30 29.17 34.51
CA ASP A 601 27.78 30.37 33.81
C ASP A 601 26.64 31.19 33.20
N ALA A 602 25.67 30.54 32.57
CA ALA A 602 24.46 31.18 32.05
C ALA A 602 23.66 31.84 33.17
N GLN A 603 23.49 31.15 34.30
CA GLN A 603 22.82 31.70 35.48
C GLN A 603 23.59 32.89 36.06
N ARG A 604 24.93 32.79 36.19
CA ARG A 604 25.79 33.90 36.63
C ARG A 604 25.66 35.12 35.72
N MET A 605 25.60 34.92 34.40
CA MET A 605 25.37 35.98 33.43
C MET A 605 24.03 36.66 33.72
N CYS A 606 22.93 35.90 33.79
CA CYS A 606 21.62 36.50 34.05
C CYS A 606 21.53 37.17 35.41
N ASP A 607 22.15 36.64 36.47
CA ASP A 607 22.18 37.25 37.79
C ASP A 607 22.95 38.58 37.81
N SER A 608 24.09 38.62 37.10
CA SER A 608 24.95 39.80 36.97
C SER A 608 24.35 40.91 36.08
N SER A 609 23.34 40.57 35.27
CA SER A 609 22.67 41.52 34.39
C SER A 609 22.11 42.72 35.17
N PRO A 610 22.36 43.97 34.71
CA PRO A 610 21.82 45.16 35.36
C PRO A 610 20.31 45.10 35.45
N ARG A 611 19.76 45.18 36.68
CA ARG A 611 18.32 45.29 36.88
C ARG A 611 17.80 46.57 36.25
N HIS A 612 16.78 46.44 35.40
CA HIS A 612 16.06 47.59 34.87
C HIS A 612 15.47 48.41 36.02
N ARG A 613 15.56 49.74 35.92
CA ARG A 613 15.03 50.68 36.90
C ARG A 613 13.97 51.55 36.20
N PRO A 614 12.71 51.10 36.15
CA PRO A 614 11.65 51.81 35.46
C PRO A 614 11.54 53.28 35.87
N LEU A 615 11.45 54.17 34.89
CA LEU A 615 11.20 55.60 35.13
C LEU A 615 9.79 55.88 35.67
N VAL A 616 8.87 54.92 35.48
CA VAL A 616 7.51 54.93 36.02
C VAL A 616 7.24 53.57 36.65
N LYS A 617 6.44 53.50 37.71
CA LYS A 617 6.08 52.23 38.34
C LYS A 617 5.27 51.35 37.37
N PRO A 618 5.73 50.13 37.04
CA PRO A 618 4.94 49.18 36.25
C PRO A 618 3.79 48.59 37.10
N ALA A 619 2.73 48.17 36.43
CA ALA A 619 1.63 47.41 37.04
C ALA A 619 2.10 45.99 37.41
N LYS A 620 2.89 45.38 36.53
CA LYS A 620 3.49 44.05 36.68
C LYS A 620 4.92 44.13 36.18
N ALA A 621 5.88 43.62 36.96
CA ALA A 621 7.27 43.49 36.53
C ALA A 621 7.80 42.14 36.98
N ILE A 622 8.27 41.34 36.03
CA ILE A 622 8.78 40.00 36.25
C ILE A 622 10.14 39.88 35.57
N ARG A 623 11.11 39.39 36.32
CA ARG A 623 12.40 38.97 35.77
C ARG A 623 12.42 37.45 35.80
N MET A 624 12.68 36.82 34.67
CA MET A 624 12.84 35.37 34.62
C MET A 624 14.04 34.98 35.49
N LYS A 625 13.85 33.96 36.33
CA LYS A 625 14.87 33.53 37.30
C LYS A 625 15.98 32.74 36.59
N GLU A 626 15.58 31.86 35.69
CA GLU A 626 16.46 31.01 34.91
C GLU A 626 16.72 31.64 33.54
N PRO A 627 17.92 31.46 32.95
CA PRO A 627 18.18 31.77 31.55
C PRO A 627 17.15 31.08 30.66
N GLN A 628 16.70 31.77 29.63
CA GLN A 628 15.77 31.21 28.66
C GLN A 628 16.54 30.85 27.40
N TRP A 629 16.15 29.77 26.75
CA TRP A 629 16.71 29.35 25.46
C TRP A 629 15.58 29.30 24.44
N THR A 630 15.90 29.66 23.19
CA THR A 630 14.99 29.59 22.06
C THR A 630 15.59 28.70 20.99
N ASP A 631 14.86 27.70 20.51
CA ASP A 631 15.38 26.71 19.57
C ASP A 631 15.70 27.30 18.20
N TYR A 632 14.85 28.23 17.74
CA TYR A 632 14.97 28.80 16.38
C TYR A 632 15.11 30.33 16.36
N GLY A 633 15.37 30.94 17.53
CA GLY A 633 15.64 32.37 17.64
C GLY A 633 14.40 33.27 17.61
N VAL A 634 13.23 32.77 18.03
CA VAL A 634 11.99 33.56 18.12
C VAL A 634 11.28 33.27 19.43
N VAL A 635 10.65 34.30 19.98
CA VAL A 635 9.60 34.14 21.00
C VAL A 635 8.33 34.80 20.47
N GLU A 636 7.22 34.07 20.48
CA GLU A 636 5.97 34.49 19.86
C GLU A 636 4.78 34.35 20.81
N ALA A 637 3.73 35.16 20.59
CA ALA A 637 2.46 35.01 21.28
C ALA A 637 1.36 34.84 20.24
N TYR A 638 0.56 33.78 20.39
CA TYR A 638 -0.57 33.49 19.52
C TYR A 638 -1.88 33.42 20.32
N GLU A 639 -2.84 34.22 19.89
CA GLU A 639 -4.21 34.28 20.40
C GLU A 639 -5.17 33.96 19.25
N PRO A 640 -6.14 33.05 19.44
CA PRO A 640 -7.05 32.65 18.36
C PRO A 640 -7.91 33.83 17.88
N THR A 641 -7.95 34.04 16.55
CA THR A 641 -8.79 35.03 15.88
C THR A 641 -10.00 34.39 15.18
N GLU A 642 -11.05 35.17 14.88
CA GLU A 642 -12.27 34.66 14.22
C GLU A 642 -12.00 34.01 12.85
N ASP A 643 -10.97 34.49 12.14
CA ASP A 643 -10.63 34.04 10.78
C ASP A 643 -9.91 32.68 10.76
N GLY A 644 -9.51 32.14 11.91
CA GLY A 644 -8.90 30.81 12.03
C GLY A 644 -7.65 30.60 11.16
N GLY A 645 -6.89 31.67 10.89
CA GLY A 645 -5.68 31.63 10.08
C GLY A 645 -4.60 30.73 10.70
N ASP A 646 -3.81 30.09 9.85
CA ASP A 646 -2.66 29.31 10.27
C ASP A 646 -1.50 30.26 10.64
N PRO A 647 -1.01 30.28 11.89
CA PRO A 647 0.09 31.16 12.30
C PRO A 647 1.41 30.86 11.57
N PHE A 648 1.55 29.69 10.94
CA PHE A 648 2.75 29.34 10.19
C PHE A 648 2.75 29.87 8.74
N GLU A 649 1.62 30.36 8.22
CA GLU A 649 1.47 30.81 6.84
C GLU A 649 1.03 32.29 6.72
N ASP A 650 1.04 33.05 7.82
CA ASP A 650 0.54 34.43 7.84
C ASP A 650 1.56 35.49 7.39
N GLY A 651 2.82 35.10 7.16
CA GLY A 651 3.91 35.97 6.70
C GLY A 651 4.52 36.86 7.79
N LEU A 652 4.17 36.65 9.07
CA LEU A 652 4.65 37.47 10.18
C LEU A 652 6.15 37.29 10.40
N LEU A 653 6.71 36.10 10.17
CA LEU A 653 8.13 35.84 10.35
C LEU A 653 8.97 36.68 9.38
N GLU A 654 8.62 36.68 8.09
CA GLU A 654 9.28 37.50 7.07
C GLU A 654 9.20 38.98 7.43
N GLN A 655 8.01 39.44 7.86
CA GLN A 655 7.83 40.82 8.29
C GLN A 655 8.70 41.15 9.52
N THR A 656 8.79 40.24 10.50
CA THR A 656 9.61 40.44 11.70
C THR A 656 11.10 40.51 11.35
N GLN A 657 11.56 39.73 10.38
CA GLN A 657 12.93 39.78 9.86
C GLN A 657 13.24 41.10 9.14
N ASP A 658 12.29 41.60 8.34
CA ASP A 658 12.41 42.89 7.65
C ASP A 658 12.41 44.08 8.63
N ASP A 659 11.52 44.05 9.62
CA ASP A 659 11.43 45.06 10.69
C ASP A 659 12.63 44.95 11.66
N GLY A 660 13.19 43.76 11.80
CA GLY A 660 14.50 43.46 12.39
C GLY A 660 14.54 43.17 13.88
N LEU A 661 13.41 43.18 14.60
CA LEU A 661 13.35 42.76 16.02
C LEU A 661 11.97 42.29 16.47
N VAL A 662 10.89 43.00 16.10
CA VAL A 662 9.53 42.68 16.54
C VAL A 662 8.54 43.12 15.48
N ALA A 663 7.54 42.27 15.20
CA ALA A 663 6.39 42.59 14.38
C ALA A 663 5.14 41.93 14.98
N ALA A 664 3.97 42.37 14.52
CA ALA A 664 2.69 41.89 15.02
C ALA A 664 1.59 41.95 13.96
N LEU A 665 0.70 40.98 14.03
CA LEU A 665 -0.64 40.92 13.43
C LEU A 665 -1.69 40.84 14.54
N PRO A 666 -2.99 41.04 14.25
CA PRO A 666 -4.04 40.81 15.25
C PRO A 666 -3.96 39.38 15.80
N GLY A 667 -3.80 39.24 17.11
CA GLY A 667 -3.64 37.94 17.77
C GLY A 667 -2.31 37.22 17.54
N HIS A 668 -1.35 37.78 16.80
CA HIS A 668 -0.04 37.16 16.62
C HIS A 668 1.12 38.16 16.78
N LEU A 669 2.07 37.89 17.66
CA LEU A 669 3.22 38.75 17.96
C LEU A 669 4.50 37.92 17.88
N MET A 670 5.53 38.40 17.18
CA MET A 670 6.84 37.73 17.09
C MET A 670 7.96 38.66 17.52
N ILE A 671 8.91 38.13 18.29
CA ILE A 671 10.13 38.82 18.74
C ILE A 671 11.35 37.97 18.36
N LEU A 672 12.26 38.55 17.58
CA LEU A 672 13.51 37.89 17.20
C LEU A 672 14.53 37.92 18.33
N THR A 673 15.23 36.80 18.45
CA THR A 673 16.39 36.56 19.31
C THR A 673 17.39 35.69 18.52
N HIS A 674 18.51 35.31 19.14
CA HIS A 674 19.47 34.39 18.53
C HIS A 674 19.34 33.00 19.16
N SER A 675 19.29 31.95 18.35
CA SER A 675 19.10 30.57 18.81
C SER A 675 20.26 30.04 19.66
N ASP A 676 21.49 30.42 19.32
CA ASP A 676 22.68 29.78 19.90
C ASP A 676 23.11 30.33 21.26
N TYR A 677 22.37 31.29 21.84
CA TYR A 677 22.79 32.02 23.03
C TYR A 677 21.67 32.17 24.06
N ASP A 678 22.00 31.95 25.34
CA ASP A 678 21.09 32.14 26.46
C ASP A 678 20.54 33.57 26.54
N LEU A 679 19.26 33.67 26.94
CA LEU A 679 18.46 34.88 26.96
C LEU A 679 18.01 35.24 28.38
N CYS A 680 18.41 36.41 28.86
CA CYS A 680 17.92 36.95 30.13
C CYS A 680 16.71 37.86 29.89
N VAL A 681 15.51 37.41 30.28
CA VAL A 681 14.25 38.10 29.97
C VAL A 681 13.70 38.87 31.17
N THR A 682 13.27 40.11 30.93
CA THR A 682 12.48 40.94 31.84
C THR A 682 11.19 41.39 31.15
N LEU A 683 10.07 41.22 31.84
CA LEU A 683 8.71 41.49 31.37
C LEU A 683 8.09 42.60 32.22
N GLU A 684 7.56 43.64 31.60
CA GLU A 684 6.95 44.76 32.31
C GLU A 684 5.62 45.20 31.66
N THR A 685 4.55 45.22 32.44
CA THR A 685 3.25 45.73 32.02
C THR A 685 2.97 47.08 32.67
N TYR A 686 2.51 48.07 31.90
CA TYR A 686 2.21 49.41 32.40
C TYR A 686 0.75 49.81 32.13
N THR A 687 0.19 50.63 33.01
CA THR A 687 -1.16 51.23 32.83
C THR A 687 -1.18 52.40 31.86
N ARG A 688 -0.01 52.94 31.50
CA ARG A 688 0.17 54.08 30.59
C ARG A 688 1.51 53.96 29.87
N ARG A 689 1.67 54.68 28.75
CA ARG A 689 2.90 54.70 27.95
C ARG A 689 4.12 55.09 28.80
N PRO A 690 5.13 54.20 28.95
CA PRO A 690 6.38 54.53 29.62
C PRO A 690 7.28 55.40 28.72
N PRO A 691 8.14 56.26 29.30
CA PRO A 691 9.18 56.98 28.55
C PRO A 691 10.06 56.01 27.75
N VAL A 692 10.63 56.47 26.64
CA VAL A 692 11.49 55.64 25.78
C VAL A 692 12.93 55.66 26.31
N GLU A 693 13.52 54.49 26.52
CA GLU A 693 14.85 54.32 27.11
C GLU A 693 15.79 53.62 26.11
N THR A 694 16.58 54.38 25.34
CA THR A 694 17.50 53.80 24.32
C THR A 694 18.94 53.64 24.81
N LYS A 695 19.28 54.22 25.96
CA LYS A 695 20.65 54.20 26.49
C LYS A 695 20.96 52.82 27.08
N GLY A 696 22.06 52.22 26.64
CA GLY A 696 22.50 50.91 27.11
C GLY A 696 21.72 49.73 26.52
N TRP A 697 21.05 49.91 25.38
CA TRP A 697 20.40 48.85 24.61
C TRP A 697 20.85 48.91 23.16
N ASP A 698 21.22 47.80 22.54
CA ASP A 698 21.64 47.77 21.13
C ASP A 698 20.51 48.01 20.14
N HIS A 699 19.31 47.47 20.41
CA HIS A 699 18.12 47.62 19.58
C HIS A 699 16.90 47.93 20.46
N VAL A 700 16.10 48.93 20.08
CA VAL A 700 14.81 49.25 20.71
C VAL A 700 13.76 49.49 19.64
N ALA A 701 12.71 48.67 19.63
CA ALA A 701 11.60 48.75 18.68
C ALA A 701 10.24 48.64 19.40
N GLU A 702 9.19 49.21 18.80
CA GLU A 702 7.84 49.23 19.34
C GLU A 702 6.79 49.02 18.24
N VAL A 703 5.89 48.07 18.44
CA VAL A 703 4.80 47.73 17.52
C VAL A 703 3.43 47.89 18.18
N GLY A 704 2.39 48.04 17.37
CA GLY A 704 1.01 47.89 17.84
C GLY A 704 0.62 46.43 17.78
N TYR A 705 -0.07 45.97 18.82
CA TYR A 705 -0.57 44.61 18.93
C TYR A 705 -2.02 44.64 19.37
N GLU A 706 -2.90 43.95 18.65
CA GLU A 706 -4.29 43.77 19.04
C GLU A 706 -4.44 42.42 19.71
N SER A 707 -4.76 42.43 21.01
CA SER A 707 -4.98 41.23 21.81
C SER A 707 -6.47 40.88 21.83
N PRO A 708 -6.93 39.87 21.08
CA PRO A 708 -8.35 39.52 20.99
C PRO A 708 -8.87 38.88 22.27
N THR A 709 -8.06 38.07 22.96
CA THR A 709 -8.48 37.35 24.17
C THR A 709 -8.04 38.05 25.45
N GLY A 710 -7.08 38.97 25.36
CA GLY A 710 -6.47 39.60 26.53
C GLY A 710 -5.44 38.68 27.20
N GLN A 711 -4.79 37.79 26.44
CA GLN A 711 -3.76 36.87 26.92
C GLN A 711 -2.50 37.00 26.06
N ILE A 712 -1.54 37.80 26.51
CA ILE A 712 -0.29 38.03 25.78
C ILE A 712 0.79 37.15 26.41
N VAL A 713 0.72 35.86 26.10
CA VAL A 713 1.66 34.83 26.60
C VAL A 713 2.69 34.55 25.51
N LEU A 714 3.92 34.96 25.75
CA LEU A 714 5.04 34.74 24.85
C LEU A 714 5.64 33.35 25.11
N ARG A 715 5.92 32.59 24.05
CA ARG A 715 6.46 31.24 24.13
C ARG A 715 7.38 30.92 22.95
N ASP A 716 8.20 29.90 23.15
CA ASP A 716 8.88 29.19 22.07
C ASP A 716 8.18 27.85 21.91
N ASP A 717 7.38 27.71 20.84
CA ASP A 717 6.58 26.50 20.60
C ASP A 717 7.44 25.27 20.25
N LEU A 718 8.74 25.44 19.94
CA LEU A 718 9.69 24.34 19.74
C LEU A 718 10.47 24.02 21.03
N GLY A 719 11.03 25.05 21.68
CA GLY A 719 11.86 24.89 22.89
C GLY A 719 11.08 24.74 24.19
N GLY A 720 9.77 24.99 24.18
CA GLY A 720 8.88 24.82 25.34
C GLY A 720 8.99 25.91 26.42
N ALA A 721 9.74 26.98 26.18
CA ALA A 721 9.80 28.14 27.07
C ALA A 721 8.46 28.90 27.02
N GLU A 722 7.86 29.20 28.17
CA GLU A 722 6.62 29.98 28.27
C GLU A 722 6.78 31.12 29.28
N PHE A 723 6.39 32.33 28.88
CA PHE A 723 6.55 33.55 29.67
C PHE A 723 5.23 34.00 30.29
N PRO A 724 5.25 34.59 31.51
CA PRO A 724 4.05 35.12 32.12
C PRO A 724 3.31 36.15 31.27
N ASP A 725 1.98 36.07 31.29
CA ASP A 725 1.08 36.96 30.55
C ASP A 725 1.39 38.46 30.74
N LEU A 726 1.55 39.17 29.63
CA LEU A 726 1.84 40.60 29.57
C LEU A 726 0.58 41.48 29.51
N ALA A 727 -0.62 40.91 29.34
CA ALA A 727 -1.86 41.65 29.30
C ALA A 727 -2.13 42.38 30.63
N LEU A 728 -2.65 43.60 30.51
CA LEU A 728 -3.01 44.40 31.68
C LEU A 728 -4.34 43.88 32.26
N ASP A 729 -4.27 43.07 33.31
CA ASP A 729 -5.41 42.48 34.02
C ASP A 729 -6.35 41.67 33.10
N GLY A 730 -5.79 40.92 32.14
CA GLY A 730 -6.57 40.09 31.20
C GLY A 730 -7.41 40.88 30.20
N ARG A 731 -7.09 42.16 29.98
CA ARG A 731 -7.86 43.05 29.11
C ARG A 731 -7.56 42.78 27.64
N ALA A 732 -8.61 42.53 26.86
CA ALA A 732 -8.53 42.53 25.40
C ALA A 732 -8.45 43.96 24.82
N GLY A 733 -7.87 44.08 23.62
CA GLY A 733 -7.79 45.31 22.82
C GLY A 733 -6.38 45.70 22.41
N HIS A 734 -6.20 46.98 22.05
CA HIS A 734 -4.91 47.46 21.52
C HIS A 734 -3.86 47.75 22.60
N TYR A 735 -2.72 47.11 22.43
CA TYR A 735 -1.49 47.30 23.17
C TYR A 735 -0.41 47.87 22.25
N ARG A 736 0.60 48.47 22.89
CA ARG A 736 1.90 48.73 22.29
C ARG A 736 2.91 47.84 22.99
N ILE A 737 3.64 47.07 22.19
CA ILE A 737 4.69 46.19 22.68
C ILE A 737 6.02 46.83 22.32
N ARG A 738 6.82 47.17 23.33
CA ARG A 738 8.16 47.73 23.15
C ARG A 738 9.19 46.72 23.61
N VAL A 739 10.10 46.36 22.71
CA VAL A 739 11.18 45.41 22.96
C VAL A 739 12.50 46.15 22.99
N HIS A 740 13.28 45.91 24.03
CA HIS A 740 14.68 46.33 24.10
C HIS A 740 15.56 45.08 24.11
N TYR A 741 16.56 45.09 23.26
CA TYR A 741 17.45 43.97 23.01
C TYR A 741 18.90 44.45 23.07
N ASP A 742 19.77 43.64 23.69
CA ASP A 742 21.18 43.97 23.87
C ASP A 742 22.01 42.69 24.04
N TRP A 743 23.25 42.75 23.57
CA TRP A 743 24.21 41.65 23.70
C TRP A 743 25.07 41.79 24.96
N PHE A 744 25.32 40.70 25.67
CA PHE A 744 26.38 40.66 26.67
C PHE A 744 27.75 40.63 25.99
N LYS A 745 28.68 41.42 26.53
CA LYS A 745 30.06 41.41 26.06
C LYS A 745 30.75 40.12 26.50
N GLY A 746 31.00 39.21 25.56
CA GLY A 746 31.73 37.97 25.82
C GLY A 746 33.25 38.19 25.98
N LYS A 747 33.95 37.14 26.42
CA LYS A 747 35.41 37.09 26.41
C LYS A 747 35.88 36.63 25.02
N GLY A 748 36.53 37.51 24.24
CA GLY A 748 37.11 37.16 22.93
C GLY A 748 36.25 37.58 21.73
N LEU A 749 36.19 36.74 20.69
CA LEU A 749 35.45 36.95 19.44
C LEU A 749 33.96 36.53 19.49
N HIS A 750 33.51 35.96 20.61
CA HIS A 750 32.15 35.44 20.78
C HIS A 750 31.31 36.36 21.68
N GLU A 751 30.03 36.51 21.34
CA GLU A 751 29.05 37.21 22.19
C GLU A 751 28.71 36.34 23.41
N GLY A 752 28.52 36.95 24.58
CA GLY A 752 28.43 36.24 25.85
C GLY A 752 27.04 35.79 26.25
N GLY A 753 26.03 36.06 25.42
CA GLY A 753 24.59 35.87 25.70
C GLY A 753 23.75 37.11 25.37
N GLN A 754 22.44 37.03 25.59
CA GLN A 754 21.47 38.06 25.19
C GLN A 754 20.63 38.55 26.38
N ARG A 755 20.14 39.79 26.32
CA ARG A 755 19.10 40.27 27.25
C ARG A 755 17.95 40.95 26.55
N LEU A 756 16.75 40.69 27.06
CA LEU A 756 15.49 41.20 26.53
C LEU A 756 14.70 41.91 27.61
N LEU A 757 14.16 43.09 27.29
CA LEU A 757 13.16 43.79 28.09
C LEU A 757 11.93 44.06 27.24
N ILE A 758 10.84 43.36 27.56
CA ILE A 758 9.58 43.43 26.84
C ILE A 758 8.59 44.21 27.70
N MET A 759 8.10 45.32 27.14
CA MET A 759 7.13 46.18 27.80
C MET A 759 5.79 46.14 27.06
N ALA A 760 4.70 45.93 27.79
CA ALA A 760 3.34 46.02 27.27
C ALA A 760 2.56 47.16 27.93
N PHE A 761 1.87 47.97 27.15
CA PHE A 761 1.01 49.04 27.68
C PHE A 761 -0.14 49.37 26.73
N PRO A 762 -1.31 49.82 27.25
CA PRO A 762 -2.42 50.23 26.40
C PRO A 762 -2.04 51.40 25.49
N GLY A 763 -2.34 51.30 24.20
CA GLY A 763 -2.07 52.34 23.22
C GLY A 763 -2.63 52.00 21.85
N LYS A 764 -3.08 53.02 21.10
CA LYS A 764 -3.61 52.86 19.74
C LYS A 764 -2.50 53.04 18.70
N GLY A 765 -2.62 52.33 17.57
CA GLY A 765 -1.82 52.53 16.37
C GLY A 765 -0.88 51.36 16.08
N ASP A 766 -0.90 50.91 14.84
CA ASP A 766 -0.28 49.64 14.43
C ASP A 766 1.11 49.83 13.80
N LYS A 767 1.50 51.10 13.56
CA LYS A 767 2.77 51.39 12.90
C LYS A 767 3.97 50.94 13.76
N PRO A 768 4.91 50.17 13.19
CA PRO A 768 6.18 49.86 13.84
C PRO A 768 7.02 51.14 13.99
N VAL A 769 7.73 51.27 15.10
CA VAL A 769 8.64 52.37 15.40
C VAL A 769 9.93 51.83 15.96
N THR A 770 11.03 51.99 15.22
CA THR A 770 12.37 51.67 15.70
C THR A 770 13.01 52.92 16.30
N TYR A 771 13.28 52.90 17.61
CA TYR A 771 13.93 54.03 18.31
C TYR A 771 15.45 53.94 18.25
N ARG A 772 16.00 52.73 18.14
CA ARG A 772 17.41 52.46 17.96
C ARG A 772 17.56 51.13 17.22
N LYS A 773 18.36 51.10 16.15
CA LYS A 773 18.65 49.90 15.37
C LYS A 773 20.06 49.41 15.69
N THR A 774 20.27 48.09 15.70
CA THR A 774 21.61 47.50 15.81
C THR A 774 22.50 48.04 14.69
N PRO A 775 23.74 48.50 14.97
CA PRO A 775 24.69 48.81 13.91
C PRO A 775 24.93 47.55 13.07
N LYS A 776 24.87 47.64 11.73
CA LYS A 776 25.23 46.53 10.83
C LYS A 776 26.62 46.04 11.22
N ARG A 777 26.73 44.83 11.76
CA ARG A 777 28.00 44.16 12.06
C ARG A 777 28.43 43.32 10.87
#